data_AF-A0A6M1YWP6-F1
#
_entry.id   AF-A0A6M1YWP6-F1
#
_cell.length_a   1.000
_cell.length_b   1.000
_cell.length_c   1.000
_cell.angle_alpha   90.00
_cell.angle_beta   90.00
_cell.angle_gamma   90.00
#
_symmetry.space_group_name_H-M   'P 1'
#
loop_
_entity.id
_entity.type
_entity.pdbx_description
1 polymer ?
#
loop_
_entity_poly.entity_id
_entity_poly.type
_entity_poly.pdbx_seq_one_letter_code
_entity_poly.pdbx_strand_id
1 'polypeptide(L)'
;MKIKTKETLELTIHDALANLSAIADMQIDINEPIGIVKKNKIVIQNEEFNYQTVDWFIPENAEELIENVKETYRVLLEYLKQIYTKDFIDWDDSKCRKGFQAIMVMASDAASKIDKYIELLPKQPNLDKIADSIEVKELKEFYLSKIAKKFQEALEGDEPWQDEWQNNEKSLLLDVEKSGLKDFEALKKDEEYELFYLVDDDEKSFFDPDLIRNIKLFCTYDEDELKNIEHDPLLKIRVFLDKDYQMSANQILETSHEAIDNYFMLRAQKDENSDLVSLINEALFSLMLASNPKNLITHSFFKNSIEYFHDFLSFIRVIISSDEYQKMIAYSIEDKKSRCIANLIHTLCENLFLRTGSIKQEMLGFIYMLIRKGDEKRKYKYPNKASFWSEIEQNEESIRVILEAYPSGPLMKILDVIRLEENIEFDPIMQDNVSHRAFEIDHNKNNLKIIRCPSPTRQHIITNAQVNEEFLGFLRSLKEDERYLYINFQDKESYKETARCQVIEVLQKRTDFKNNFKIISLDKKSDFYHQSGIYINLNNPEKFFEEFKKEILSKNGLLALKEITTFIDEAFKIIHKLFFINKNVFTRKNRLDFINIFYNFLILKLIEIYNPNILSFSCKDAIDIGALQNMSFYAFLKLIKSECFDKETQDYIKWLIFEPALLIRERAINSTNLTRELSALAAIDISMLTHKNQ
;
A
#
# COMPACT_ATOMS: atom_id res chain seq x y z
N MET A 1 23.80 32.17 -55.29
CA MET A 1 23.15 32.50 -54.00
C MET A 1 21.75 31.91 -54.00
N LYS A 2 21.54 30.80 -53.28
CA LYS A 2 20.20 30.19 -53.12
C LYS A 2 19.47 30.96 -52.03
N ILE A 3 18.30 31.49 -52.37
CA ILE A 3 17.37 32.14 -51.46
C ILE A 3 16.83 31.05 -50.52
N LYS A 4 17.16 31.14 -49.22
CA LYS A 4 16.54 30.32 -48.17
C LYS A 4 15.09 30.78 -48.02
N THR A 5 14.15 29.93 -48.42
CA THR A 5 12.75 30.01 -48.01
C THR A 5 12.67 30.02 -46.49
N LYS A 6 11.98 31.01 -45.94
CA LYS A 6 11.72 31.20 -44.52
C LYS A 6 10.65 30.16 -44.13
N GLU A 7 11.04 29.07 -43.46
CA GLU A 7 10.09 28.12 -42.88
C GLU A 7 9.29 28.83 -41.78
N THR A 8 8.00 29.02 -42.02
CA THR A 8 7.02 29.33 -40.97
C THR A 8 6.64 28.02 -40.30
N LEU A 9 7.13 27.80 -39.07
CA LEU A 9 6.70 26.69 -38.22
C LEU A 9 5.24 26.92 -37.81
N GLU A 10 4.33 26.03 -38.22
CA GLU A 10 2.93 26.02 -37.75
C GLU A 10 2.88 25.54 -36.29
N LEU A 11 2.06 26.19 -35.45
CA LEU A 11 1.85 25.83 -34.05
C LEU A 11 1.15 24.47 -33.96
N THR A 12 1.75 23.47 -33.29
CA THR A 12 1.13 22.14 -33.12
C THR A 12 0.20 22.10 -31.90
N ILE A 13 -0.65 21.08 -31.81
CA ILE A 13 -1.51 20.89 -30.61
C ILE A 13 -0.70 20.68 -29.33
N HIS A 14 0.48 20.05 -29.41
CA HIS A 14 1.36 19.89 -28.27
C HIS A 14 1.93 21.24 -27.81
N ASP A 15 2.26 22.12 -28.76
CA ASP A 15 2.71 23.48 -28.45
C ASP A 15 1.56 24.31 -27.86
N ALA A 16 0.35 24.16 -28.37
CA ALA A 16 -0.84 24.85 -27.86
C ALA A 16 -1.17 24.43 -26.41
N LEU A 17 -1.14 23.14 -26.10
CA LEU A 17 -1.36 22.64 -24.74
C LEU A 17 -0.23 23.05 -23.78
N ALA A 18 1.02 23.01 -24.24
CA ALA A 18 2.15 23.48 -23.45
C ALA A 18 2.05 24.99 -23.14
N ASN A 19 1.63 25.80 -24.11
CA ASN A 19 1.40 27.22 -23.92
C ASN A 19 0.29 27.48 -22.89
N LEU A 20 -0.84 26.79 -22.98
CA LEU A 20 -1.95 26.96 -22.02
C LEU A 20 -1.55 26.50 -20.62
N SER A 21 -0.78 25.41 -20.48
CA SER A 21 -0.28 24.95 -19.19
C SER A 21 0.68 25.96 -18.58
N ALA A 22 1.67 26.44 -19.35
CA ALA A 22 2.61 27.45 -18.88
C ALA A 22 1.88 28.71 -18.37
N ILE A 23 0.90 29.20 -19.14
CA ILE A 23 0.08 30.35 -18.72
C ILE A 23 -0.76 30.01 -17.49
N ALA A 24 -1.37 28.82 -17.45
CA ALA A 24 -2.21 28.37 -16.34
C ALA A 24 -1.42 28.19 -15.04
N ASP A 25 -0.09 27.99 -15.10
CA ASP A 25 0.80 27.84 -13.95
C ASP A 25 1.50 29.16 -13.57
N MET A 26 1.40 30.19 -14.40
CA MET A 26 2.00 31.51 -14.17
C MET A 26 1.62 32.12 -12.81
N GLN A 27 2.60 32.62 -12.05
CA GLN A 27 2.34 33.46 -10.87
C GLN A 27 2.09 34.90 -11.35
N ILE A 28 1.03 35.53 -10.84
CA ILE A 28 0.64 36.86 -11.29
C ILE A 28 1.52 37.90 -10.57
N ASP A 29 2.71 38.17 -11.10
CA ASP A 29 3.62 39.24 -10.66
C ASP A 29 4.09 40.08 -11.87
N ILE A 30 4.12 41.40 -11.72
CA ILE A 30 4.61 42.37 -12.73
C ILE A 30 6.11 42.16 -13.03
N ASN A 31 6.85 41.58 -12.08
CA ASN A 31 8.29 41.39 -12.20
C ASN A 31 8.70 40.07 -12.86
N GLU A 32 7.76 39.16 -13.18
CA GLU A 32 8.05 37.94 -13.92
C GLU A 32 8.04 38.21 -15.44
N PRO A 33 9.20 38.10 -16.12
CA PRO A 33 9.24 38.28 -17.58
C PRO A 33 8.65 37.04 -18.27
N ILE A 34 7.58 37.23 -19.05
CA ILE A 34 7.11 36.23 -20.02
C ILE A 34 8.04 36.27 -21.23
N GLY A 35 8.39 35.14 -21.83
CA GLY A 35 9.18 35.09 -23.07
C GLY A 35 8.46 34.33 -24.17
N ILE A 36 8.71 34.70 -25.43
CA ILE A 36 8.29 33.91 -26.61
C ILE A 36 9.53 33.32 -27.27
N VAL A 37 9.56 32.00 -27.43
CA VAL A 37 10.63 31.28 -28.11
C VAL A 37 10.14 30.84 -29.49
N LYS A 38 10.94 31.13 -30.53
CA LYS A 38 10.65 30.75 -31.93
C LYS A 38 9.25 31.21 -32.41
N LYS A 39 8.82 32.39 -32.01
CA LYS A 39 7.52 33.03 -32.34
C LYS A 39 6.24 32.38 -31.80
N ASN A 40 6.29 31.16 -31.25
CA ASN A 40 5.08 30.38 -30.98
C ASN A 40 5.03 29.75 -29.57
N LYS A 41 6.16 29.52 -28.90
CA LYS A 41 6.19 28.90 -27.55
C LYS A 41 6.29 29.97 -26.46
N ILE A 42 5.38 29.94 -25.49
CA ILE A 42 5.37 30.83 -24.33
C ILE A 42 6.20 30.19 -23.21
N VAL A 43 7.10 30.96 -22.59
CA VAL A 43 8.04 30.48 -21.57
C VAL A 43 8.05 31.42 -20.36
N ILE A 44 8.17 30.83 -19.16
CA ILE A 44 8.26 31.52 -17.87
C ILE A 44 9.60 31.10 -17.21
N GLN A 45 10.15 31.94 -16.34
CA GLN A 45 11.55 31.92 -15.84
C GLN A 45 12.08 30.59 -15.24
N ASN A 46 11.22 29.59 -14.96
CA ASN A 46 11.60 28.32 -14.34
C ASN A 46 12.09 27.23 -15.34
N GLU A 47 12.14 27.51 -16.65
CA GLU A 47 12.67 26.56 -17.65
C GLU A 47 14.16 26.86 -17.98
N GLU A 48 15.02 25.85 -18.11
CA GLU A 48 16.40 26.03 -18.63
C GLU A 48 16.37 26.30 -20.14
N PHE A 49 16.73 27.51 -20.58
CA PHE A 49 16.83 27.84 -22.00
C PHE A 49 18.03 28.73 -22.35
N ASN A 50 18.41 28.70 -23.63
CA ASN A 50 19.50 29.50 -24.16
C ASN A 50 19.03 30.94 -24.42
N TYR A 51 19.47 31.88 -23.56
CA TYR A 51 19.08 33.30 -23.53
C TYR A 51 19.13 34.05 -24.87
N GLN A 52 19.86 33.54 -25.88
CA GLN A 52 20.00 34.14 -27.20
C GLN A 52 18.80 33.92 -28.15
N THR A 53 17.78 33.14 -27.74
CA THR A 53 16.66 32.72 -28.61
C THR A 53 15.27 33.08 -28.09
N VAL A 54 15.20 33.82 -26.99
CA VAL A 54 13.95 34.21 -26.31
C VAL A 54 13.67 35.68 -26.57
N ASP A 55 12.54 35.96 -27.22
CA ASP A 55 11.99 37.31 -27.32
C ASP A 55 11.25 37.58 -26.01
N TRP A 56 11.96 38.19 -25.05
CA TRP A 56 11.40 38.55 -23.76
C TRP A 56 10.35 39.64 -23.88
N PHE A 57 9.28 39.50 -23.12
CA PHE A 57 8.14 40.38 -23.13
C PHE A 57 8.53 41.77 -22.62
N ILE A 58 8.37 42.76 -23.47
CA ILE A 58 8.42 44.19 -23.14
C ILE A 58 6.98 44.70 -23.27
N PRO A 59 6.47 45.55 -22.36
CA PRO A 59 5.09 46.08 -22.40
C PRO A 59 4.67 46.72 -23.74
N GLU A 60 5.62 47.07 -24.58
CA GLU A 60 5.43 47.66 -25.92
C GLU A 60 5.03 46.64 -27.00
N ASN A 61 5.20 45.32 -26.76
CA ASN A 61 4.90 44.22 -27.69
C ASN A 61 3.69 43.35 -27.26
N ALA A 62 2.78 43.89 -26.44
CA ALA A 62 1.63 43.14 -25.89
C ALA A 62 0.71 42.53 -26.96
N GLU A 63 0.59 43.16 -28.13
CA GLU A 63 -0.20 42.67 -29.25
C GLU A 63 0.31 41.33 -29.81
N GLU A 64 1.62 41.09 -29.81
CA GLU A 64 2.23 39.85 -30.33
C GLU A 64 1.98 38.67 -29.37
N LEU A 65 2.02 38.90 -28.06
CA LEU A 65 1.65 37.88 -27.07
C LEU A 65 0.16 37.53 -27.18
N ILE A 66 -0.71 38.53 -27.30
CA ILE A 66 -2.16 38.31 -27.41
C ILE A 66 -2.50 37.53 -28.68
N GLU A 67 -1.85 37.82 -29.81
CA GLU A 67 -2.09 37.06 -31.04
C GLU A 67 -1.58 35.62 -30.94
N ASN A 68 -0.45 35.38 -30.27
CA ASN A 68 0.04 34.01 -30.02
C ASN A 68 -0.87 33.21 -29.09
N VAL A 69 -1.44 33.87 -28.09
CA VAL A 69 -2.44 33.25 -27.21
C VAL A 69 -3.73 32.96 -28.00
N LYS A 70 -4.21 33.87 -28.85
CA LYS A 70 -5.36 33.62 -29.73
C LYS A 70 -5.12 32.46 -30.69
N GLU A 71 -3.94 32.38 -31.29
CA GLU A 71 -3.55 31.29 -32.18
C GLU A 71 -3.54 29.93 -31.44
N THR A 72 -3.11 29.92 -30.18
CA THR A 72 -3.19 28.74 -29.29
C THR A 72 -4.64 28.25 -29.13
N TYR A 73 -5.62 29.16 -28.96
CA TYR A 73 -7.04 28.79 -28.90
C TYR A 73 -7.60 28.33 -30.25
N ARG A 74 -7.16 28.91 -31.38
CA ARG A 74 -7.58 28.46 -32.73
C ARG A 74 -7.14 27.04 -33.01
N VAL A 75 -5.87 26.71 -32.72
CA VAL A 75 -5.32 25.36 -32.90
C VAL A 75 -6.07 24.35 -32.03
N LEU A 76 -6.41 24.72 -30.79
CA LEU A 76 -7.18 23.86 -29.90
C LEU A 76 -8.61 23.62 -30.40
N LEU A 77 -9.29 24.65 -30.91
CA LEU A 77 -10.63 24.54 -31.48
C LEU A 77 -10.65 23.61 -32.71
N GLU A 78 -9.71 23.77 -33.64
CA GLU A 78 -9.60 22.92 -34.82
C GLU A 78 -9.28 21.47 -34.44
N TYR A 79 -8.44 21.26 -33.42
CA TYR A 79 -8.20 19.92 -32.87
C TYR A 79 -9.48 19.28 -32.31
N LEU A 80 -10.28 20.01 -31.52
CA LEU A 80 -11.55 19.50 -31.00
C LEU A 80 -12.57 19.20 -32.11
N LYS A 81 -12.61 20.00 -33.19
CA LYS A 81 -13.46 19.72 -34.38
C LYS A 81 -13.01 18.46 -35.12
N GLN A 82 -11.70 18.29 -35.31
CA GLN A 82 -11.15 17.10 -35.96
C GLN A 82 -11.41 15.83 -35.13
N ILE A 83 -11.27 15.92 -33.82
CA ILE A 83 -11.63 14.86 -32.87
C ILE A 83 -13.12 14.54 -32.96
N TYR A 84 -13.98 15.55 -32.94
CA TYR A 84 -15.43 15.37 -32.94
C TYR A 84 -15.94 14.63 -34.18
N THR A 85 -15.23 14.78 -35.31
CA THR A 85 -15.56 14.16 -36.60
C THR A 85 -14.95 12.77 -36.82
N LYS A 86 -14.14 12.27 -35.87
CA LYS A 86 -13.47 10.95 -35.97
C LYS A 86 -14.25 9.87 -35.21
N ASP A 87 -14.58 8.77 -35.90
CA ASP A 87 -15.41 7.67 -35.38
C ASP A 87 -14.71 6.72 -34.40
N PHE A 88 -13.41 6.87 -34.15
CA PHE A 88 -12.67 5.99 -33.23
C PHE A 88 -12.68 6.46 -31.77
N ILE A 89 -13.27 7.63 -31.49
CA ILE A 89 -13.31 8.18 -30.14
C ILE A 89 -14.52 7.62 -29.40
N ASP A 90 -14.24 6.87 -28.34
CA ASP A 90 -15.25 6.38 -27.43
C ASP A 90 -15.75 7.54 -26.54
N TRP A 91 -16.91 8.09 -26.87
CA TRP A 91 -17.52 9.20 -26.15
C TRP A 91 -18.08 8.78 -24.78
N ASP A 92 -18.13 7.48 -24.51
CA ASP A 92 -18.52 6.90 -23.23
C ASP A 92 -17.33 6.63 -22.31
N ASP A 93 -16.09 6.76 -22.81
CA ASP A 93 -14.88 6.66 -21.99
C ASP A 93 -14.70 7.86 -21.06
N SER A 94 -14.78 7.61 -19.74
CA SER A 94 -14.55 8.59 -18.67
C SER A 94 -13.18 9.27 -18.76
N LYS A 95 -12.14 8.57 -19.27
CA LYS A 95 -10.81 9.18 -19.51
C LYS A 95 -10.86 10.23 -20.60
N CYS A 96 -11.62 9.96 -21.67
CA CYS A 96 -11.86 10.90 -22.76
C CYS A 96 -12.64 12.14 -22.27
N ARG A 97 -13.70 11.92 -21.47
CA ARG A 97 -14.50 13.01 -20.85
C ARG A 97 -13.67 13.92 -19.95
N LYS A 98 -12.91 13.34 -19.02
CA LYS A 98 -12.02 14.08 -18.12
C LYS A 98 -10.89 14.78 -18.87
N GLY A 99 -10.36 14.17 -19.94
CA GLY A 99 -9.37 14.78 -20.81
C GLY A 99 -9.89 16.07 -21.45
N PHE A 100 -11.10 16.04 -22.04
CA PHE A 100 -11.71 17.24 -22.61
C PHE A 100 -12.06 18.29 -21.54
N GLN A 101 -12.53 17.86 -20.37
CA GLN A 101 -12.80 18.77 -19.24
C GLN A 101 -11.52 19.46 -18.76
N ALA A 102 -10.42 18.72 -18.58
CA ALA A 102 -9.13 19.27 -18.14
C ALA A 102 -8.56 20.28 -19.15
N ILE A 103 -8.65 19.97 -20.45
CA ILE A 103 -8.29 20.90 -21.52
C ILE A 103 -9.10 22.20 -21.42
N MET A 104 -10.40 22.10 -21.15
CA MET A 104 -11.28 23.28 -21.05
C MET A 104 -11.09 24.09 -19.76
N VAL A 105 -10.73 23.44 -18.65
CA VAL A 105 -10.35 24.12 -17.40
C VAL A 105 -9.04 24.88 -17.60
N MET A 106 -8.02 24.22 -18.14
CA MET A 106 -6.72 24.84 -18.45
C MET A 106 -6.88 26.03 -19.41
N ALA A 107 -7.69 25.87 -20.46
CA ALA A 107 -8.04 26.96 -21.39
C ALA A 107 -8.78 28.12 -20.70
N SER A 108 -9.62 27.85 -19.70
CA SER A 108 -10.35 28.91 -18.98
C SER A 108 -9.45 29.65 -17.99
N ASP A 109 -8.58 28.92 -17.28
CA ASP A 109 -7.63 29.47 -16.33
C ASP A 109 -6.55 30.30 -17.02
N ALA A 110 -6.05 29.81 -18.16
CA ALA A 110 -5.09 30.54 -18.98
C ALA A 110 -5.65 31.89 -19.48
N ALA A 111 -6.91 31.93 -19.96
CA ALA A 111 -7.57 33.17 -20.35
C ALA A 111 -7.69 34.16 -19.17
N SER A 112 -8.09 33.66 -18.00
CA SER A 112 -8.23 34.47 -16.78
C SER A 112 -6.89 35.03 -16.29
N LYS A 113 -5.82 34.25 -16.35
CA LYS A 113 -4.48 34.67 -15.94
C LYS A 113 -3.88 35.71 -16.90
N ILE A 114 -4.03 35.54 -18.21
CA ILE A 114 -3.59 36.57 -19.17
C ILE A 114 -4.39 37.85 -19.02
N ASP A 115 -5.71 37.79 -18.83
CA ASP A 115 -6.52 39.00 -18.59
C ASP A 115 -6.04 39.77 -17.36
N LYS A 116 -5.75 39.07 -16.26
CA LYS A 116 -5.18 39.67 -15.05
C LYS A 116 -3.77 40.23 -15.27
N TYR A 117 -2.95 39.54 -16.05
CA TYR A 117 -1.60 40.02 -16.41
C TYR A 117 -1.67 41.30 -17.26
N ILE A 118 -2.57 41.35 -18.25
CA ILE A 118 -2.82 42.54 -19.08
C ILE A 118 -3.32 43.71 -18.21
N GLU A 119 -4.20 43.47 -17.24
CA GLU A 119 -4.71 44.49 -16.31
C GLU A 119 -3.61 45.12 -15.44
N LEU A 120 -2.49 44.43 -15.21
CA LEU A 120 -1.37 44.89 -14.39
C LEU A 120 -0.32 45.70 -15.17
N LEU A 121 -0.40 45.77 -16.50
CA LEU A 121 0.59 46.46 -17.32
C LEU A 121 0.42 47.99 -17.27
N PRO A 122 1.45 48.75 -16.86
CA PRO A 122 1.38 50.20 -16.83
C PRO A 122 1.45 50.77 -18.27
N LYS A 123 0.33 51.35 -18.73
CA LYS A 123 0.15 52.18 -19.96
C LYS A 123 -0.31 51.49 -21.27
N GLN A 124 -1.36 50.68 -21.28
CA GLN A 124 -2.12 50.45 -22.53
C GLN A 124 -3.65 50.45 -22.30
N PRO A 125 -4.39 51.51 -22.67
CA PRO A 125 -5.82 51.62 -22.35
C PRO A 125 -6.77 50.89 -23.31
N ASN A 126 -6.28 50.04 -24.24
CA ASN A 126 -7.10 49.51 -25.34
C ASN A 126 -6.75 48.06 -25.76
N LEU A 127 -6.25 47.20 -24.86
CA LEU A 127 -6.12 45.77 -25.15
C LEU A 127 -7.40 45.04 -24.77
N ASP A 128 -8.01 44.37 -25.75
CA ASP A 128 -9.20 43.55 -25.54
C ASP A 128 -8.87 42.34 -24.65
N LYS A 129 -9.78 42.02 -23.72
CA LYS A 129 -9.69 40.82 -22.88
C LYS A 129 -9.67 39.57 -23.75
N ILE A 130 -8.74 38.66 -23.48
CA ILE A 130 -8.65 37.37 -24.16
C ILE A 130 -9.88 36.52 -23.88
N ALA A 131 -10.45 36.57 -22.68
CA ALA A 131 -11.70 35.87 -22.38
C ALA A 131 -12.88 36.33 -23.27
N ASP A 132 -12.81 37.55 -23.81
CA ASP A 132 -13.82 38.13 -24.70
C ASP A 132 -13.55 37.94 -26.18
N SER A 133 -12.39 37.37 -26.54
CA SER A 133 -12.02 37.07 -27.92
C SER A 133 -12.98 36.08 -28.59
N ILE A 134 -13.08 36.19 -29.91
CA ILE A 134 -13.94 35.32 -30.74
C ILE A 134 -13.47 33.86 -30.60
N GLU A 135 -12.15 33.65 -30.57
CA GLU A 135 -11.51 32.34 -30.48
C GLU A 135 -11.89 31.58 -29.20
N VAL A 136 -11.90 32.27 -28.04
CA VAL A 136 -12.28 31.65 -26.75
C VAL A 136 -13.79 31.40 -26.69
N LYS A 137 -14.60 32.32 -27.24
CA LYS A 137 -16.06 32.17 -27.29
C LYS A 137 -16.48 30.99 -28.17
N GLU A 138 -15.88 30.86 -29.34
CA GLU A 138 -16.12 29.73 -30.26
C GLU A 138 -15.67 28.39 -29.67
N LEU A 139 -14.53 28.34 -28.96
CA LEU A 139 -14.08 27.13 -28.26
C LEU A 139 -15.07 26.68 -27.18
N LYS A 140 -15.51 27.61 -26.34
CA LYS A 140 -16.48 27.33 -25.27
C LYS A 140 -17.84 26.90 -25.84
N GLU A 141 -18.33 27.59 -26.85
CA GLU A 141 -19.61 27.27 -27.50
C GLU A 141 -19.56 25.89 -28.17
N PHE A 142 -18.48 25.57 -28.88
CA PHE A 142 -18.30 24.26 -29.50
C PHE A 142 -18.28 23.13 -28.47
N TYR A 143 -17.52 23.31 -27.38
CA TYR A 143 -17.47 22.33 -26.30
C TYR A 143 -18.84 22.10 -25.65
N LEU A 144 -19.54 23.17 -25.24
CA LEU A 144 -20.83 23.06 -24.54
C LEU A 144 -21.95 22.52 -25.44
N SER A 145 -21.98 22.94 -26.72
CA SER A 145 -23.08 22.59 -27.62
C SER A 145 -22.91 21.22 -28.28
N LYS A 146 -21.68 20.71 -28.45
CA LYS A 146 -21.40 19.46 -29.17
C LYS A 146 -20.76 18.37 -28.31
N ILE A 147 -19.73 18.69 -27.53
CA ILE A 147 -18.97 17.70 -26.75
C ILE A 147 -19.69 17.38 -25.43
N ALA A 148 -20.04 18.38 -24.62
CA ALA A 148 -20.66 18.19 -23.31
C ALA A 148 -22.03 17.48 -23.36
N LYS A 149 -22.80 17.70 -24.44
CA LYS A 149 -24.10 17.02 -24.63
C LYS A 149 -23.97 15.52 -24.84
N LYS A 150 -22.89 15.05 -25.49
CA LYS A 150 -22.63 13.60 -25.64
C LYS A 150 -22.32 12.92 -24.32
N PHE A 151 -21.84 13.65 -23.32
CA PHE A 151 -21.50 13.10 -22.01
C PHE A 151 -22.71 12.94 -21.08
N GLN A 152 -23.81 13.66 -21.33
CA GLN A 152 -25.02 13.61 -20.50
C GLN A 152 -25.89 12.38 -20.78
N GLU A 153 -25.69 11.66 -21.89
CA GLU A 153 -26.50 10.48 -22.25
C GLU A 153 -26.04 9.17 -21.59
N ALA A 154 -24.85 9.12 -20.96
CA ALA A 154 -24.38 7.93 -20.24
C ALA A 154 -24.05 8.26 -18.78
N LEU A 155 -25.07 8.23 -17.91
CA LEU A 155 -24.92 8.28 -16.45
C LEU A 155 -26.01 7.44 -15.76
N GLU A 156 -25.73 6.15 -15.61
CA GLU A 156 -26.16 5.35 -14.46
C GLU A 156 -24.91 4.63 -13.93
N GLY A 157 -24.35 5.09 -12.79
CA GLY A 157 -23.46 4.26 -11.98
C GLY A 157 -22.04 4.76 -11.66
N ASP A 158 -21.68 6.03 -11.87
CA ASP A 158 -20.38 6.54 -11.45
C ASP A 158 -20.42 6.93 -9.96
N GLU A 159 -19.86 6.08 -9.11
CA GLU A 159 -19.58 6.40 -7.70
C GLU A 159 -18.17 7.00 -7.53
N PRO A 160 -17.97 7.94 -6.59
CA PRO A 160 -16.73 8.72 -6.41
C PRO A 160 -15.42 7.93 -6.26
N TRP A 161 -15.48 6.66 -5.82
CA TRP A 161 -14.29 5.82 -5.62
C TRP A 161 -13.60 5.40 -6.93
N GLN A 162 -14.31 5.44 -8.07
CA GLN A 162 -13.71 5.16 -9.38
C GLN A 162 -12.72 6.25 -9.81
N ASP A 163 -12.89 7.48 -9.30
CA ASP A 163 -12.01 8.61 -9.60
C ASP A 163 -10.68 8.52 -8.85
N GLU A 164 -10.70 8.08 -7.58
CA GLU A 164 -9.48 7.85 -6.79
C GLU A 164 -8.63 6.69 -7.35
N TRP A 165 -9.27 5.61 -7.81
CA TRP A 165 -8.60 4.47 -8.45
C TRP A 165 -7.92 4.85 -9.77
N GLN A 166 -8.57 5.66 -10.61
CA GLN A 166 -8.00 6.11 -11.90
C GLN A 166 -6.85 7.11 -11.72
N ASN A 167 -6.85 7.88 -10.63
CA ASN A 167 -5.76 8.80 -10.31
C ASN A 167 -4.50 8.04 -9.83
N ASN A 168 -4.64 6.92 -9.12
CA ASN A 168 -3.51 6.07 -8.73
C ASN A 168 -2.95 5.23 -9.91
N GLU A 169 -3.76 4.86 -10.91
CA GLU A 169 -3.28 4.21 -12.15
C GLU A 169 -2.30 5.09 -12.95
N LYS A 170 -2.41 6.42 -12.88
CA LYS A 170 -1.45 7.33 -13.53
C LYS A 170 -0.07 7.34 -12.86
N SER A 171 -0.01 7.01 -11.56
CA SER A 171 1.25 6.80 -10.82
C SER A 171 1.97 5.53 -11.30
N LEU A 172 1.22 4.50 -11.66
CA LEU A 172 1.75 3.20 -12.10
C LEU A 172 2.18 3.14 -13.58
N LEU A 173 1.64 4.03 -14.44
CA LEU A 173 1.93 4.04 -15.88
C LEU A 173 3.13 4.90 -16.29
N LEU A 174 3.77 5.58 -15.34
CA LEU A 174 4.93 6.46 -15.57
C LEU A 174 6.28 5.81 -15.23
N ASP A 175 6.33 4.50 -15.03
CA ASP A 175 7.56 3.84 -14.57
C ASP A 175 7.97 2.67 -15.48
N VAL A 176 8.36 2.98 -16.71
CA VAL A 176 9.38 2.19 -17.42
C VAL A 176 10.20 3.11 -18.34
N GLU A 177 11.51 3.10 -18.09
CA GLU A 177 12.58 3.67 -18.93
C GLU A 177 12.90 5.17 -18.75
N LYS A 178 13.84 5.43 -17.82
CA LYS A 178 14.72 6.61 -17.73
C LYS A 178 14.21 7.83 -16.96
N SER A 179 14.16 7.73 -15.63
CA SER A 179 14.58 8.83 -14.76
C SER A 179 14.67 8.35 -13.31
N GLY A 180 15.83 8.49 -12.68
CA GLY A 180 16.00 8.33 -11.24
C GLY A 180 15.36 9.48 -10.45
N LEU A 181 14.08 9.77 -10.70
CA LEU A 181 13.29 10.76 -9.97
C LEU A 181 12.07 10.03 -9.42
N LYS A 182 12.13 9.68 -8.13
CA LYS A 182 10.96 9.20 -7.38
C LYS A 182 10.33 10.38 -6.67
N ASP A 183 9.05 10.60 -6.94
CA ASP A 183 8.27 11.73 -6.45
C ASP A 183 8.15 11.69 -4.92
N PHE A 184 8.35 12.86 -4.29
CA PHE A 184 8.05 13.10 -2.87
C PHE A 184 6.61 12.68 -2.50
N GLU A 185 5.69 12.63 -3.46
CA GLU A 185 4.32 12.13 -3.28
C GLU A 185 4.24 10.64 -2.97
N ALA A 186 5.08 9.79 -3.59
CA ALA A 186 5.10 8.35 -3.29
C ALA A 186 5.53 8.08 -1.84
N LEU A 187 6.38 8.96 -1.29
CA LEU A 187 6.80 8.95 0.11
C LEU A 187 5.67 9.36 1.04
N LYS A 188 4.93 10.42 0.70
CA LYS A 188 3.73 10.82 1.45
C LYS A 188 2.68 9.72 1.49
N LYS A 189 2.57 8.92 0.43
CA LYS A 189 1.63 7.78 0.33
C LYS A 189 2.16 6.49 0.95
N ASP A 190 3.41 6.45 1.43
CA ASP A 190 4.03 5.29 2.07
C ASP A 190 4.07 4.01 1.19
N GLU A 191 4.18 4.17 -0.14
CA GLU A 191 4.07 3.03 -1.07
C GLU A 191 5.39 2.29 -1.28
N GLU A 192 6.52 3.02 -1.32
CA GLU A 192 7.85 2.49 -1.67
C GLU A 192 8.91 2.72 -0.58
N TYR A 193 8.47 2.89 0.68
CA TYR A 193 9.37 3.20 1.80
C TYR A 193 10.45 2.14 2.05
N GLU A 194 10.25 0.89 1.60
CA GLU A 194 11.23 -0.20 1.73
C GLU A 194 12.54 0.12 1.02
N LEU A 195 12.49 0.97 -0.01
CA LEU A 195 13.68 1.34 -0.78
C LEU A 195 14.68 2.18 0.01
N PHE A 196 14.29 2.75 1.16
CA PHE A 196 15.23 3.47 2.04
C PHE A 196 16.13 2.51 2.81
N TYR A 197 15.74 1.24 2.86
CA TYR A 197 16.46 0.17 3.52
C TYR A 197 17.17 -0.76 2.52
N LEU A 198 17.06 -0.45 1.22
CA LEU A 198 17.57 -1.28 0.14
C LEU A 198 18.60 -0.51 -0.68
N VAL A 199 19.58 -1.25 -1.17
CA VAL A 199 20.55 -0.79 -2.17
C VAL A 199 20.41 -1.62 -3.44
N ASP A 200 20.83 -1.06 -4.57
CA ASP A 200 20.93 -1.80 -5.82
C ASP A 200 22.08 -2.83 -5.77
N ASP A 201 22.30 -3.55 -6.87
CA ASP A 201 23.37 -4.55 -6.97
C ASP A 201 24.79 -3.96 -6.94
N ASP A 202 24.92 -2.65 -7.16
CA ASP A 202 26.17 -1.89 -7.06
C ASP A 202 26.33 -1.22 -5.67
N GLU A 203 25.49 -1.57 -4.69
CA GLU A 203 25.44 -0.98 -3.34
C GLU A 203 25.07 0.53 -3.32
N LYS A 204 24.40 1.03 -4.35
CA LYS A 204 23.90 2.41 -4.41
C LYS A 204 22.47 2.51 -3.90
N SER A 205 22.19 3.59 -3.18
CA SER A 205 20.84 3.92 -2.72
C SER A 205 19.91 4.27 -3.89
N PHE A 206 18.63 3.90 -3.77
CA PHE A 206 17.60 4.20 -4.78
C PHE A 206 17.12 5.65 -4.80
N PHE A 207 17.55 6.48 -3.84
CA PHE A 207 17.11 7.86 -3.68
C PHE A 207 18.27 8.83 -3.87
N ASP A 208 17.97 9.94 -4.57
CA ASP A 208 18.91 11.03 -4.80
C ASP A 208 19.22 11.76 -3.47
N PRO A 209 20.50 12.12 -3.21
CA PRO A 209 20.87 13.06 -2.15
C PRO A 209 19.99 14.30 -2.05
N ASP A 210 19.50 14.84 -3.16
CA ASP A 210 18.61 16.01 -3.17
C ASP A 210 17.23 15.70 -2.58
N LEU A 211 16.68 14.51 -2.82
CA LEU A 211 15.43 14.06 -2.19
C LEU A 211 15.61 13.87 -0.69
N ILE A 212 16.73 13.26 -0.27
CA ILE A 212 17.08 13.10 1.16
C ILE A 212 17.20 14.47 1.82
N ARG A 213 17.84 15.43 1.15
CA ARG A 213 17.93 16.82 1.62
C ARG A 213 16.56 17.47 1.71
N ASN A 214 15.68 17.28 0.74
CA ASN A 214 14.33 17.81 0.76
C ASN A 214 13.48 17.22 1.89
N ILE A 215 13.61 15.93 2.19
CA ILE A 215 12.96 15.29 3.35
C ILE A 215 13.48 15.93 4.64
N LYS A 216 14.82 16.03 4.80
CA LYS A 216 15.42 16.67 5.97
C LYS A 216 14.92 18.11 6.14
N LEU A 217 14.93 18.89 5.05
CA LEU A 217 14.47 20.28 5.03
C LEU A 217 12.98 20.37 5.38
N PHE A 218 12.12 19.58 4.74
CA PHE A 218 10.69 19.55 5.00
C PHE A 218 10.42 19.27 6.48
N CYS A 219 11.03 18.22 7.04
CA CYS A 219 10.88 17.88 8.45
C CYS A 219 11.42 18.98 9.39
N THR A 220 12.51 19.67 9.04
CA THR A 220 13.06 20.78 9.85
C THR A 220 12.32 22.10 9.71
N TYR A 221 11.71 22.40 8.56
CA TYR A 221 10.91 23.61 8.36
C TYR A 221 9.53 23.46 9.01
N ASP A 222 8.97 22.25 8.98
CA ASP A 222 7.76 21.96 9.74
C ASP A 222 8.01 21.99 11.24
N GLU A 223 9.22 21.84 11.79
CA GLU A 223 9.45 21.91 13.26
C GLU A 223 8.95 23.22 13.91
N ASP A 224 8.87 24.32 13.13
CA ASP A 224 8.30 25.59 13.59
C ASP A 224 6.77 25.70 13.44
N GLU A 225 6.13 25.03 12.47
CA GLU A 225 4.65 24.88 12.37
C GLU A 225 4.11 23.73 13.26
N LEU A 226 4.97 22.76 13.56
CA LEU A 226 4.81 21.64 14.49
C LEU A 226 4.72 22.11 15.96
N LYS A 227 4.79 23.40 16.27
CA LYS A 227 4.43 23.91 17.61
C LYS A 227 2.98 23.62 18.02
N ASN A 228 2.12 23.17 17.09
CA ASN A 228 0.80 22.60 17.39
C ASN A 228 0.82 21.10 17.80
N ILE A 229 2.00 20.48 18.00
CA ILE A 229 2.23 19.06 18.37
C ILE A 229 1.54 18.64 19.67
N GLU A 230 1.17 19.54 20.59
CA GLU A 230 0.50 19.15 21.85
C GLU A 230 -0.80 18.34 21.64
N HIS A 231 -1.37 18.36 20.43
CA HIS A 231 -2.61 17.64 20.10
C HIS A 231 -2.44 16.54 19.04
N ASP A 232 -1.22 16.24 18.60
CA ASP A 232 -0.97 15.16 17.64
C ASP A 232 -1.37 13.80 18.25
N PRO A 233 -2.36 13.10 17.68
CA PRO A 233 -2.78 11.80 18.19
C PRO A 233 -1.67 10.73 18.07
N LEU A 234 -0.70 10.89 17.16
CA LEU A 234 0.34 9.90 16.87
C LEU A 234 1.42 9.81 17.94
N LEU A 235 1.60 10.85 18.78
CA LEU A 235 2.54 10.81 19.91
C LEU A 235 2.28 9.64 20.88
N LYS A 236 1.04 9.13 20.92
CA LYS A 236 0.66 8.00 21.78
C LYS A 236 1.02 6.64 21.19
N ILE A 237 1.30 6.56 19.89
CA ILE A 237 1.56 5.28 19.20
C ILE A 237 2.78 4.58 19.78
N ARG A 238 3.88 5.32 20.02
CA ARG A 238 5.08 4.75 20.64
C ARG A 238 4.83 4.21 22.04
N VAL A 239 3.95 4.85 22.82
CA VAL A 239 3.55 4.38 24.16
C VAL A 239 2.71 3.10 24.05
N PHE A 240 1.81 3.02 23.07
CA PHE A 240 1.04 1.80 22.82
C PHE A 240 1.94 0.65 22.39
N LEU A 241 2.87 0.91 21.47
CA LEU A 241 3.82 -0.07 20.99
C LEU A 241 4.70 -0.61 22.13
N ASP A 242 5.26 0.26 22.94
CA ASP A 242 6.07 -0.11 24.11
C ASP A 242 5.29 -0.98 25.11
N LYS A 243 4.01 -0.66 25.33
CA LYS A 243 3.12 -1.50 26.13
C LYS A 243 2.83 -2.85 25.49
N ASP A 244 2.60 -2.92 24.17
CA ASP A 244 2.41 -4.20 23.46
C ASP A 244 3.63 -5.10 23.59
N TYR A 245 4.84 -4.54 23.47
CA TYR A 245 6.09 -5.27 23.67
C TYR A 245 6.26 -5.76 25.10
N GLN A 246 5.97 -4.92 26.10
CA GLN A 246 6.04 -5.33 27.51
C GLN A 246 5.09 -6.49 27.80
N MET A 247 3.84 -6.40 27.34
CA MET A 247 2.84 -7.46 27.53
C MET A 247 3.18 -8.73 26.73
N SER A 248 3.70 -8.56 25.51
CA SER A 248 4.17 -9.68 24.67
C SER A 248 5.34 -10.41 25.33
N ALA A 249 6.31 -9.68 25.88
CA ALA A 249 7.41 -10.28 26.62
C ALA A 249 6.92 -11.06 27.84
N ASN A 250 5.96 -10.51 28.59
CA ASN A 250 5.35 -11.20 29.72
C ASN A 250 4.65 -12.49 29.27
N GLN A 251 3.88 -12.43 28.18
CA GLN A 251 3.21 -13.61 27.62
C GLN A 251 4.22 -14.69 27.19
N ILE A 252 5.30 -14.31 26.50
CA ILE A 252 6.33 -15.28 26.06
C ILE A 252 6.97 -15.95 27.28
N LEU A 253 7.27 -15.21 28.35
CA LEU A 253 7.83 -15.77 29.59
C LEU A 253 6.85 -16.75 30.26
N GLU A 254 5.59 -16.36 30.40
CA GLU A 254 4.56 -17.20 31.03
C GLU A 254 4.34 -18.50 30.25
N THR A 255 4.24 -18.41 28.93
CA THR A 255 4.02 -19.57 28.04
C THR A 255 5.27 -20.45 27.88
N SER A 256 6.46 -19.89 28.05
CA SER A 256 7.74 -20.62 27.97
C SER A 256 8.26 -21.12 29.33
N HIS A 257 7.51 -20.90 30.42
CA HIS A 257 7.96 -21.14 31.79
C HIS A 257 8.53 -22.55 32.01
N GLU A 258 7.85 -23.59 31.51
CA GLU A 258 8.31 -24.98 31.68
C GLU A 258 9.63 -25.25 30.95
N ALA A 259 9.83 -24.68 29.76
CA ALA A 259 11.09 -24.81 29.03
C ALA A 259 12.23 -24.05 29.72
N ILE A 260 11.94 -22.85 30.24
CA ILE A 260 12.88 -22.02 31.00
C ILE A 260 13.30 -22.73 32.30
N ASP A 261 12.34 -23.27 33.05
CA ASP A 261 12.62 -24.02 34.29
C ASP A 261 13.51 -25.24 34.02
N ASN A 262 13.18 -26.03 33.00
CA ASN A 262 13.97 -27.20 32.63
C ASN A 262 15.42 -26.82 32.28
N TYR A 263 15.62 -25.70 31.57
CA TYR A 263 16.93 -25.17 31.23
C TYR A 263 17.75 -24.85 32.49
N PHE A 264 17.16 -24.14 33.47
CA PHE A 264 17.84 -23.80 34.72
C PHE A 264 18.06 -25.01 35.64
N MET A 265 17.10 -25.93 35.71
CA MET A 265 17.14 -27.13 36.57
C MET A 265 18.21 -28.13 36.13
N LEU A 266 18.43 -28.28 34.82
CA LEU A 266 19.47 -29.15 34.28
C LEU A 266 20.89 -28.57 34.41
N ARG A 267 21.04 -27.38 35.01
CA ARG A 267 22.31 -26.64 35.09
C ARG A 267 22.91 -26.39 33.69
N ALA A 268 22.07 -26.33 32.65
CA ALA A 268 22.52 -26.06 31.29
C ALA A 268 23.21 -24.70 31.18
N GLN A 269 22.77 -23.74 32.02
CA GLN A 269 23.33 -22.40 32.20
C GLN A 269 24.74 -22.34 32.81
N LYS A 270 25.24 -23.44 33.43
CA LYS A 270 26.53 -23.43 34.16
C LYS A 270 27.74 -23.69 33.28
N ASP A 271 27.54 -23.81 31.98
CA ASP A 271 28.64 -23.99 31.03
C ASP A 271 29.22 -22.61 30.68
N GLU A 272 30.04 -22.07 31.59
CA GLU A 272 30.62 -20.73 31.48
C GLU A 272 31.53 -20.55 30.24
N ASN A 273 31.90 -21.65 29.57
CA ASN A 273 32.75 -21.64 28.37
C ASN A 273 31.96 -21.75 27.05
N SER A 274 30.62 -21.82 27.08
CA SER A 274 29.78 -21.89 25.88
C SER A 274 29.19 -20.51 25.55
N ASP A 275 29.61 -19.96 24.40
CA ASP A 275 29.09 -18.69 23.88
C ASP A 275 27.58 -18.78 23.62
N LEU A 276 27.08 -19.94 23.17
CA LEU A 276 25.66 -20.20 22.97
C LEU A 276 24.88 -20.06 24.28
N VAL A 277 25.39 -20.61 25.38
CA VAL A 277 24.75 -20.53 26.71
C VAL A 277 24.74 -19.09 27.22
N SER A 278 25.82 -18.34 26.98
CA SER A 278 25.89 -16.91 27.30
C SER A 278 24.77 -16.14 26.58
N LEU A 279 24.67 -16.32 25.26
CA LEU A 279 23.65 -15.65 24.43
C LEU A 279 22.23 -16.03 24.84
N ILE A 280 21.96 -17.30 25.18
CA ILE A 280 20.65 -17.73 25.68
C ILE A 280 20.30 -17.00 26.97
N ASN A 281 21.25 -16.87 27.90
CA ASN A 281 21.02 -16.15 29.14
C ASN A 281 20.75 -14.66 28.86
N GLU A 282 21.51 -14.02 27.98
CA GLU A 282 21.29 -12.64 27.54
C GLU A 282 19.90 -12.44 26.93
N ALA A 283 19.47 -13.34 26.04
CA ALA A 283 18.13 -13.33 25.47
C ALA A 283 17.04 -13.41 26.56
N LEU A 284 17.18 -14.33 27.52
CA LEU A 284 16.22 -14.48 28.62
C LEU A 284 16.20 -13.24 29.53
N PHE A 285 17.36 -12.66 29.86
CA PHE A 285 17.43 -11.45 30.67
C PHE A 285 16.80 -10.26 29.96
N SER A 286 17.09 -10.06 28.67
CA SER A 286 16.45 -9.01 27.86
C SER A 286 14.94 -9.18 27.81
N LEU A 287 14.44 -10.41 27.66
CA LEU A 287 13.01 -10.69 27.69
C LEU A 287 12.37 -10.38 29.06
N MET A 288 13.03 -10.73 30.17
CA MET A 288 12.59 -10.38 31.53
C MET A 288 12.62 -8.87 31.80
N LEU A 289 13.58 -8.15 31.22
CA LEU A 289 13.66 -6.69 31.32
C LEU A 289 12.58 -6.01 30.46
N ALA A 290 12.30 -6.54 29.26
CA ALA A 290 11.22 -6.07 28.42
C ALA A 290 9.86 -6.24 29.11
N SER A 291 9.64 -7.36 29.82
CA SER A 291 8.37 -7.64 30.52
C SER A 291 8.17 -6.81 31.79
N ASN A 292 9.19 -6.11 32.29
CA ASN A 292 9.09 -5.35 33.52
C ASN A 292 8.35 -4.02 33.28
N PRO A 293 7.18 -3.77 33.92
CA PRO A 293 6.43 -2.54 33.72
C PRO A 293 7.17 -1.27 34.15
N LYS A 294 8.24 -1.37 34.96
CA LYS A 294 9.09 -0.23 35.32
C LYS A 294 9.94 0.26 34.14
N ASN A 295 10.15 -0.58 33.13
CA ASN A 295 10.92 -0.25 31.94
C ASN A 295 10.04 0.31 30.82
N LEU A 296 8.74 0.53 31.06
CA LEU A 296 7.90 1.25 30.11
C LEU A 296 8.48 2.65 29.86
N ILE A 297 8.32 3.17 28.65
CA ILE A 297 8.80 4.49 28.20
C ILE A 297 8.26 5.63 29.06
N THR A 298 7.11 5.43 29.72
CA THR A 298 6.51 6.39 30.66
C THR A 298 7.22 6.44 32.02
N HIS A 299 8.09 5.49 32.32
CA HIS A 299 8.72 5.28 33.62
C HIS A 299 10.25 5.21 33.57
N SER A 300 10.83 4.86 32.42
CA SER A 300 12.28 4.72 32.23
C SER A 300 12.88 5.94 31.53
N PHE A 301 14.06 6.37 32.00
CA PHE A 301 14.93 7.35 31.31
C PHE A 301 16.08 6.66 30.56
N PHE A 302 16.21 5.35 30.70
CA PHE A 302 17.26 4.55 30.06
C PHE A 302 16.63 3.73 28.93
N LYS A 303 16.95 2.45 28.86
CA LYS A 303 16.38 1.51 27.91
C LYS A 303 14.91 1.22 28.26
N ASN A 304 14.04 1.25 27.26
CA ASN A 304 12.61 0.96 27.40
C ASN A 304 12.26 -0.48 26.99
N SER A 305 10.99 -0.88 27.15
CA SER A 305 10.54 -2.23 26.85
C SER A 305 10.68 -2.61 25.38
N ILE A 306 10.49 -1.68 24.44
CA ILE A 306 10.76 -1.91 23.01
C ILE A 306 12.23 -2.31 22.81
N GLU A 307 13.14 -1.50 23.32
CA GLU A 307 14.57 -1.68 23.07
C GLU A 307 15.10 -2.96 23.73
N TYR A 308 14.62 -3.34 24.92
CA TYR A 308 14.95 -4.65 25.52
C TYR A 308 14.36 -5.81 24.72
N PHE A 309 13.19 -5.63 24.10
CA PHE A 309 12.62 -6.66 23.23
C PHE A 309 13.43 -6.83 21.95
N HIS A 310 13.93 -5.74 21.38
CA HIS A 310 14.84 -5.76 20.23
C HIS A 310 16.16 -6.47 20.55
N ASP A 311 16.70 -6.29 21.76
CA ASP A 311 17.85 -7.10 22.22
C ASP A 311 17.52 -8.58 22.23
N PHE A 312 16.36 -8.96 22.80
CA PHE A 312 15.92 -10.35 22.82
C PHE A 312 15.85 -10.94 21.40
N LEU A 313 15.24 -10.22 20.45
CA LEU A 313 15.19 -10.65 19.04
C LEU A 313 16.59 -10.79 18.45
N SER A 314 17.48 -9.84 18.72
CA SER A 314 18.85 -9.84 18.21
C SER A 314 19.63 -11.03 18.75
N PHE A 315 19.54 -11.32 20.05
CA PHE A 315 20.18 -12.49 20.65
C PHE A 315 19.62 -13.80 20.09
N ILE A 316 18.30 -13.92 19.91
CA ILE A 316 17.68 -15.12 19.30
C ILE A 316 18.23 -15.39 17.90
N ARG A 317 18.44 -14.35 17.09
CA ARG A 317 19.05 -14.52 15.76
C ARG A 317 20.47 -15.02 15.82
N VAL A 318 21.29 -14.42 16.68
CA VAL A 318 22.70 -14.84 16.86
C VAL A 318 22.77 -16.27 17.38
N ILE A 319 21.90 -16.65 18.33
CA ILE A 319 21.77 -18.02 18.84
C ILE A 319 21.53 -19.00 17.71
N ILE A 320 20.51 -18.75 16.87
CA ILE A 320 20.13 -19.66 15.79
C ILE A 320 21.19 -19.68 14.68
N SER A 321 21.85 -18.56 14.39
CA SER A 321 22.95 -18.51 13.41
C SER A 321 24.26 -19.09 13.92
N SER A 322 24.40 -19.35 15.22
CA SER A 322 25.66 -19.85 15.80
C SER A 322 26.03 -21.24 15.29
N ASP A 323 27.33 -21.46 15.07
CA ASP A 323 27.87 -22.76 14.68
C ASP A 323 27.55 -23.86 15.71
N GLU A 324 27.53 -23.52 16.99
CA GLU A 324 27.22 -24.44 18.08
C GLU A 324 25.78 -24.94 17.98
N TYR A 325 24.81 -24.04 17.76
CA TYR A 325 23.41 -24.41 17.53
C TYR A 325 23.24 -25.22 16.23
N GLN A 326 23.89 -24.81 15.13
CA GLN A 326 23.76 -25.53 13.85
C GLN A 326 24.32 -26.95 13.94
N LYS A 327 25.48 -27.14 14.60
CA LYS A 327 26.02 -28.48 14.90
C LYS A 327 25.10 -29.26 15.81
N MET A 328 24.47 -28.60 16.78
CA MET A 328 23.55 -29.24 17.71
C MET A 328 22.33 -29.83 17.01
N ILE A 329 21.71 -29.05 16.11
CA ILE A 329 20.56 -29.51 15.32
C ILE A 329 20.96 -30.60 14.31
N ALA A 330 22.17 -30.53 13.74
CA ALA A 330 22.62 -31.49 12.74
C ALA A 330 23.07 -32.84 13.32
N TYR A 331 23.70 -32.86 14.51
CA TYR A 331 24.43 -34.04 14.99
C TYR A 331 24.19 -34.45 16.45
N SER A 332 23.68 -33.58 17.34
CA SER A 332 23.72 -33.83 18.79
C SER A 332 22.38 -33.72 19.54
N ILE A 333 21.25 -33.90 18.86
CA ILE A 333 19.91 -33.93 19.51
C ILE A 333 19.74 -35.16 20.44
N GLU A 334 20.68 -36.10 20.51
CA GLU A 334 20.53 -37.28 21.37
C GLU A 334 20.79 -36.97 22.86
N ASP A 335 21.68 -36.04 23.19
CA ASP A 335 21.99 -35.73 24.58
C ASP A 335 20.90 -34.89 25.26
N LYS A 336 20.70 -35.09 26.56
CA LYS A 336 19.60 -34.46 27.31
C LYS A 336 19.75 -32.93 27.40
N LYS A 337 20.98 -32.42 27.42
CA LYS A 337 21.26 -30.98 27.54
C LYS A 337 20.96 -30.26 26.24
N SER A 338 21.47 -30.77 25.11
CA SER A 338 21.19 -30.27 23.76
C SER A 338 19.70 -30.26 23.45
N ARG A 339 18.96 -31.33 23.83
CA ARG A 339 17.48 -31.34 23.70
C ARG A 339 16.80 -30.24 24.49
N CYS A 340 17.25 -30.02 25.71
CA CYS A 340 16.69 -28.96 26.55
C CYS A 340 16.94 -27.57 25.95
N ILE A 341 18.16 -27.32 25.48
CA ILE A 341 18.55 -26.04 24.85
C ILE A 341 17.76 -25.82 23.55
N ALA A 342 17.72 -26.83 22.66
CA ALA A 342 16.96 -26.76 21.43
C ALA A 342 15.48 -26.48 21.70
N ASN A 343 14.87 -27.23 22.64
CA ASN A 343 13.48 -27.05 23.03
C ASN A 343 13.21 -25.64 23.54
N LEU A 344 14.06 -25.08 24.42
CA LEU A 344 13.90 -23.71 24.88
C LEU A 344 13.92 -22.70 23.72
N ILE A 345 14.91 -22.79 22.83
CA ILE A 345 15.05 -21.87 21.69
C ILE A 345 13.82 -21.96 20.78
N HIS A 346 13.39 -23.18 20.44
CA HIS A 346 12.22 -23.43 19.60
C HIS A 346 10.94 -22.92 20.25
N THR A 347 10.74 -23.16 21.55
CA THR A 347 9.58 -22.65 22.31
C THR A 347 9.55 -21.12 22.37
N LEU A 348 10.70 -20.46 22.57
CA LEU A 348 10.77 -18.99 22.54
C LEU A 348 10.39 -18.44 21.16
N CYS A 349 10.86 -19.07 20.08
CA CYS A 349 10.49 -18.69 18.72
C CYS A 349 9.00 -18.95 18.43
N GLU A 350 8.47 -20.09 18.87
CA GLU A 350 7.04 -20.39 18.73
C GLU A 350 6.17 -19.32 19.38
N ASN A 351 6.47 -19.00 20.64
CA ASN A 351 5.70 -18.03 21.40
C ASN A 351 5.88 -16.60 20.87
N LEU A 352 7.03 -16.28 20.23
CA LEU A 352 7.22 -15.02 19.51
C LEU A 352 6.23 -14.87 18.34
N PHE A 353 6.03 -15.91 17.53
CA PHE A 353 5.12 -15.87 16.38
C PHE A 353 3.64 -16.09 16.74
N LEU A 354 3.35 -16.79 17.84
CA LEU A 354 2.00 -17.15 18.27
C LEU A 354 1.44 -16.29 19.41
N ARG A 355 2.15 -15.23 19.83
CA ARG A 355 1.68 -14.26 20.82
C ARG A 355 0.31 -13.69 20.47
N THR A 356 -0.44 -13.27 21.48
CA THR A 356 -1.72 -12.56 21.28
C THR A 356 -1.49 -11.06 21.29
N GLY A 357 -2.17 -10.33 20.40
CA GLY A 357 -2.17 -8.86 20.45
C GLY A 357 -2.71 -8.37 21.79
N SER A 358 -1.88 -7.63 22.54
CA SER A 358 -2.09 -7.40 23.96
C SER A 358 -2.75 -6.06 24.29
N ILE A 359 -2.77 -5.12 23.33
CA ILE A 359 -3.30 -3.74 23.48
C ILE A 359 -4.61 -3.50 22.70
N LYS A 360 -5.38 -4.56 22.43
CA LYS A 360 -6.59 -4.49 21.59
C LYS A 360 -7.58 -3.42 22.07
N GLN A 361 -7.83 -3.32 23.38
CA GLN A 361 -8.84 -2.41 23.93
C GLN A 361 -8.39 -0.94 23.86
N GLU A 362 -7.11 -0.68 24.12
CA GLU A 362 -6.50 0.64 23.98
C GLU A 362 -6.51 1.11 22.53
N MET A 363 -6.14 0.22 21.60
CA MET A 363 -6.18 0.52 20.17
C MET A 363 -7.61 0.77 19.68
N LEU A 364 -8.60 0.01 20.16
CA LEU A 364 -10.01 0.29 19.87
C LEU A 364 -10.45 1.65 20.38
N GLY A 365 -10.08 1.99 21.62
CA GLY A 365 -10.36 3.32 22.18
C GLY A 365 -9.73 4.44 21.34
N PHE A 366 -8.51 4.23 20.84
CA PHE A 366 -7.82 5.16 19.96
C PHE A 366 -8.48 5.29 18.59
N ILE A 367 -8.84 4.17 17.95
CA ILE A 367 -9.58 4.13 16.68
C ILE A 367 -10.90 4.90 16.81
N TYR A 368 -11.68 4.64 17.86
CA TYR A 368 -12.94 5.36 18.10
C TYR A 368 -12.74 6.85 18.35
N MET A 369 -11.66 7.24 19.04
CA MET A 369 -11.31 8.64 19.21
C MET A 369 -11.01 9.31 17.86
N LEU A 370 -10.25 8.65 16.98
CA LEU A 370 -9.93 9.18 15.64
C LEU A 370 -11.20 9.31 14.79
N ILE A 371 -12.05 8.28 14.76
CA ILE A 371 -13.34 8.32 14.04
C ILE A 371 -14.17 9.51 14.52
N ARG A 372 -14.38 9.66 15.83
CA ARG A 372 -15.19 10.75 16.39
C ARG A 372 -14.65 12.12 16.02
N LYS A 373 -13.33 12.32 16.15
CA LYS A 373 -12.68 13.59 15.76
C LYS A 373 -12.83 13.85 14.26
N GLY A 374 -12.70 12.81 13.44
CA GLY A 374 -12.89 12.90 11.99
C GLY A 374 -14.31 13.29 11.62
N ASP A 375 -15.31 12.67 12.24
CA ASP A 375 -16.73 12.98 12.06
C ASP A 375 -17.05 14.44 12.34
N GLU A 376 -16.42 15.02 13.36
CA GLU A 376 -16.56 16.44 13.71
C GLU A 376 -15.97 17.38 12.65
N LYS A 377 -14.91 16.95 11.93
CA LYS A 377 -14.22 17.74 10.89
C LYS A 377 -14.76 17.52 9.48
N ARG A 378 -15.49 16.43 9.22
CA ARG A 378 -16.01 16.13 7.88
C ARG A 378 -17.02 17.19 7.42
N LYS A 379 -16.83 17.67 6.18
CA LYS A 379 -17.72 18.64 5.54
C LYS A 379 -19.08 18.02 5.17
N TYR A 380 -19.09 16.72 4.87
CA TYR A 380 -20.27 15.97 4.45
C TYR A 380 -20.73 15.02 5.57
N LYS A 381 -22.03 15.01 5.85
CA LYS A 381 -22.63 14.07 6.80
C LYS A 381 -23.34 12.96 6.04
N TYR A 382 -22.93 11.72 6.27
CA TYR A 382 -23.57 10.55 5.67
C TYR A 382 -24.96 10.32 6.27
N PRO A 383 -25.88 9.70 5.49
CA PRO A 383 -27.18 9.31 6.01
C PRO A 383 -27.06 8.23 7.08
N ASN A 384 -27.88 8.31 8.13
CA ASN A 384 -27.89 7.40 9.29
C ASN A 384 -28.20 5.90 8.97
N LYS A 385 -28.44 5.54 7.71
CA LYS A 385 -28.80 4.17 7.27
C LYS A 385 -27.73 3.60 6.33
N ALA A 386 -26.47 3.62 6.75
CA ALA A 386 -25.40 2.95 6.04
C ALA A 386 -25.42 1.44 6.33
N SER A 387 -25.02 0.62 5.37
CA SER A 387 -24.68 -0.79 5.65
C SER A 387 -23.47 -0.86 6.59
N PHE A 388 -23.26 -1.97 7.29
CA PHE A 388 -22.08 -2.15 8.13
C PHE A 388 -20.77 -1.93 7.34
N TRP A 389 -20.70 -2.46 6.11
CA TRP A 389 -19.53 -2.29 5.24
C TRP A 389 -19.33 -0.82 4.84
N SER A 390 -20.41 -0.10 4.55
CA SER A 390 -20.38 1.34 4.27
C SER A 390 -19.98 2.16 5.52
N GLU A 391 -20.35 1.72 6.73
CA GLU A 391 -19.89 2.36 7.97
C GLU A 391 -18.37 2.23 8.12
N ILE A 392 -17.78 1.09 7.75
CA ILE A 392 -16.31 0.91 7.79
C ILE A 392 -15.62 1.88 6.82
N GLU A 393 -16.11 2.03 5.59
CA GLU A 393 -15.57 3.01 4.63
C GLU A 393 -15.65 4.44 5.19
N GLN A 394 -16.78 4.79 5.81
CA GLN A 394 -16.94 6.09 6.47
C GLN A 394 -15.98 6.26 7.64
N ASN A 395 -15.74 5.21 8.43
CA ASN A 395 -14.79 5.25 9.55
C ASN A 395 -13.36 5.49 9.04
N GLU A 396 -12.98 4.84 7.94
CA GLU A 396 -11.68 5.04 7.31
C GLU A 396 -11.50 6.48 6.82
N GLU A 397 -12.48 7.05 6.14
CA GLU A 397 -12.43 8.44 5.70
C GLU A 397 -12.27 9.41 6.89
N SER A 398 -12.98 9.17 7.99
CA SER A 398 -12.82 9.98 9.22
C SER A 398 -11.42 9.90 9.79
N ILE A 399 -10.83 8.71 9.84
CA ILE A 399 -9.45 8.52 10.29
C ILE A 399 -8.49 9.25 9.35
N ARG A 400 -8.65 9.10 8.03
CA ARG A 400 -7.83 9.78 7.01
C ARG A 400 -7.87 11.30 7.17
N VAL A 401 -9.05 11.91 7.29
CA VAL A 401 -9.20 13.37 7.47
C VAL A 401 -8.43 13.89 8.69
N ILE A 402 -8.34 13.10 9.77
CA ILE A 402 -7.56 13.49 10.94
C ILE A 402 -6.06 13.35 10.67
N LEU A 403 -5.62 12.26 10.06
CA LEU A 403 -4.21 12.00 9.82
C LEU A 403 -3.61 12.84 8.69
N GLU A 404 -4.41 13.31 7.73
CA GLU A 404 -3.99 14.30 6.73
C GLU A 404 -3.56 15.62 7.36
N ALA A 405 -4.10 15.97 8.55
CA ALA A 405 -3.66 17.14 9.30
C ALA A 405 -2.35 16.91 10.08
N TYR A 406 -1.86 15.67 10.15
CA TYR A 406 -0.61 15.26 10.80
C TYR A 406 0.16 14.27 9.90
N PRO A 407 0.51 14.65 8.65
CA PRO A 407 0.99 13.71 7.61
C PRO A 407 2.42 13.21 7.86
N SER A 408 3.03 13.57 8.99
CA SER A 408 4.43 13.32 9.28
C SER A 408 4.73 11.89 9.74
N GLY A 409 3.75 11.03 10.06
CA GLY A 409 4.01 9.67 10.57
C GLY A 409 5.00 8.85 9.72
N PRO A 410 4.65 8.48 8.46
CA PRO A 410 5.55 7.76 7.56
C PRO A 410 6.87 8.50 7.29
N LEU A 411 6.81 9.83 7.13
CA LEU A 411 7.97 10.69 6.86
C LEU A 411 8.96 10.72 8.04
N MET A 412 8.48 10.77 9.28
CA MET A 412 9.30 10.75 10.49
C MET A 412 9.98 9.39 10.64
N LYS A 413 9.27 8.29 10.34
CA LYS A 413 9.91 6.96 10.31
C LYS A 413 11.02 6.88 9.27
N ILE A 414 10.81 7.46 8.08
CA ILE A 414 11.87 7.55 7.05
C ILE A 414 13.02 8.44 7.52
N LEU A 415 12.73 9.56 8.19
CA LEU A 415 13.74 10.45 8.72
C LEU A 415 14.60 9.77 9.79
N ASP A 416 14.01 8.94 10.64
CA ASP A 416 14.75 8.15 11.63
C ASP A 416 15.75 7.20 10.95
N VAL A 417 15.35 6.54 9.86
CA VAL A 417 16.25 5.69 9.04
C VAL A 417 17.39 6.50 8.46
N ILE A 418 17.08 7.66 7.86
CA ILE A 418 18.07 8.56 7.27
C ILE A 418 19.06 9.09 8.32
N ARG A 419 18.61 9.30 9.57
CA ARG A 419 19.43 9.82 10.68
C ARG A 419 20.35 8.78 11.30
N LEU A 420 19.98 7.51 11.26
CA LEU A 420 20.75 6.44 11.89
C LEU A 420 22.09 6.19 11.20
N GLU A 421 22.29 6.62 9.94
CA GLU A 421 23.55 6.54 9.16
C GLU A 421 24.21 5.13 9.11
N GLU A 422 23.54 4.10 9.59
CA GLU A 422 23.96 2.70 9.59
C GLU A 422 23.35 1.95 8.39
N ASN A 423 23.97 0.85 7.99
CA ASN A 423 23.41 -0.05 6.96
C ASN A 423 22.19 -0.77 7.54
N ILE A 424 21.01 -0.15 7.42
CA ILE A 424 19.76 -0.74 7.87
C ILE A 424 19.19 -1.59 6.76
N GLU A 425 18.94 -2.87 7.05
CA GLU A 425 18.27 -3.79 6.14
C GLU A 425 16.75 -3.65 6.23
N PHE A 426 16.04 -3.96 5.15
CA PHE A 426 14.59 -4.10 5.20
C PHE A 426 14.22 -5.38 5.93
N ASP A 427 13.75 -5.25 7.17
CA ASP A 427 13.36 -6.36 8.03
C ASP A 427 12.12 -5.98 8.84
N PRO A 428 10.91 -6.37 8.38
CA PRO A 428 9.68 -5.98 9.06
C PRO A 428 9.66 -6.34 10.54
N ILE A 429 10.22 -7.49 10.94
CA ILE A 429 10.14 -7.97 12.33
C ILE A 429 10.98 -7.07 13.25
N MET A 430 12.18 -6.66 12.82
CA MET A 430 12.99 -5.68 13.57
C MET A 430 12.46 -4.25 13.45
N GLN A 431 11.67 -3.95 12.42
CA GLN A 431 11.01 -2.66 12.21
C GLN A 431 9.64 -2.59 12.91
N ASP A 432 9.56 -3.14 14.11
CA ASP A 432 8.38 -3.12 14.97
C ASP A 432 7.11 -3.83 14.47
N ASN A 433 7.23 -4.64 13.42
CA ASN A 433 6.12 -5.36 12.84
C ASN A 433 6.10 -6.84 13.26
N VAL A 434 6.12 -7.10 14.56
CA VAL A 434 6.19 -8.49 15.07
C VAL A 434 4.86 -9.23 14.80
N SER A 435 4.98 -10.49 14.39
CA SER A 435 3.83 -11.38 14.15
C SER A 435 2.96 -11.55 15.40
N HIS A 436 1.66 -11.78 15.21
CA HIS A 436 0.76 -12.16 16.30
C HIS A 436 -0.40 -13.00 15.79
N ARG A 437 -1.02 -13.76 16.69
CA ARG A 437 -2.25 -14.51 16.43
C ARG A 437 -3.41 -13.54 16.25
N ALA A 438 -3.94 -13.49 15.04
CA ALA A 438 -5.10 -12.67 14.69
C ALA A 438 -6.35 -13.27 15.30
N PHE A 439 -6.73 -14.50 14.91
CA PHE A 439 -7.90 -15.23 15.39
C PHE A 439 -7.72 -16.76 15.26
N GLU A 440 -8.71 -17.51 15.69
CA GLU A 440 -8.72 -18.98 15.71
C GLU A 440 -10.00 -19.53 15.06
N ILE A 441 -9.90 -20.68 14.41
CA ILE A 441 -11.01 -21.36 13.74
C ILE A 441 -11.02 -22.83 14.16
N ASP A 442 -12.15 -23.29 14.69
CA ASP A 442 -12.37 -24.71 14.94
C ASP A 442 -12.54 -25.47 13.61
N HIS A 443 -11.62 -26.40 13.31
CA HIS A 443 -11.64 -27.21 12.09
C HIS A 443 -11.19 -28.66 12.35
N ASN A 444 -12.05 -29.65 12.07
CA ASN A 444 -11.70 -31.09 12.12
C ASN A 444 -11.03 -31.56 13.43
N LYS A 445 -11.48 -31.05 14.59
CA LYS A 445 -10.91 -31.29 15.94
C LYS A 445 -9.56 -30.61 16.22
N ASN A 446 -9.00 -29.91 15.23
CA ASN A 446 -7.85 -29.04 15.40
C ASN A 446 -8.33 -27.58 15.49
N ASN A 447 -7.63 -26.78 16.28
CA ASN A 447 -7.84 -25.34 16.29
C ASN A 447 -6.82 -24.72 15.34
N LEU A 448 -7.29 -24.20 14.21
CA LEU A 448 -6.48 -23.51 13.22
C LEU A 448 -6.20 -22.09 13.70
N LYS A 449 -4.93 -21.81 14.00
CA LYS A 449 -4.45 -20.47 14.39
C LYS A 449 -4.20 -19.64 13.14
N ILE A 450 -4.92 -18.54 12.99
CA ILE A 450 -4.66 -17.54 11.96
C ILE A 450 -3.72 -16.48 12.53
N ILE A 451 -2.57 -16.26 11.90
CA ILE A 451 -1.58 -15.29 12.34
C ILE A 451 -1.39 -14.17 11.33
N ARG A 452 -1.28 -12.93 11.82
CA ARG A 452 -0.76 -11.80 11.06
C ARG A 452 0.76 -11.89 11.09
N CYS A 453 1.37 -12.15 9.96
CA CYS A 453 2.81 -12.34 9.83
C CYS A 453 3.31 -11.50 8.64
N PRO A 454 4.22 -10.53 8.83
CA PRO A 454 4.86 -9.86 7.69
C PRO A 454 5.75 -10.86 6.92
N SER A 455 6.39 -10.42 5.85
CA SER A 455 7.40 -11.24 5.18
C SER A 455 8.52 -11.60 6.19
N PRO A 456 8.76 -12.89 6.49
CA PRO A 456 9.78 -13.32 7.46
C PRO A 456 11.17 -13.34 6.79
N THR A 457 11.49 -12.23 6.15
CA THR A 457 12.74 -12.05 5.40
C THR A 457 13.36 -10.71 5.73
N ARG A 458 14.70 -10.69 5.73
CA ARG A 458 15.50 -9.47 5.72
C ARG A 458 16.17 -9.30 4.36
N GLN A 459 16.32 -8.06 3.94
CA GLN A 459 16.83 -7.73 2.62
C GLN A 459 17.63 -6.43 2.66
N HIS A 460 18.90 -6.46 2.25
CA HIS A 460 19.73 -5.26 2.10
C HIS A 460 19.94 -4.92 0.62
N ILE A 461 20.28 -5.92 -0.20
CA ILE A 461 20.45 -5.77 -1.65
C ILE A 461 19.16 -6.18 -2.36
N ILE A 462 18.75 -5.42 -3.37
CA ILE A 462 17.48 -5.61 -4.08
C ILE A 462 17.30 -7.02 -4.67
N THR A 463 18.39 -7.68 -5.07
CA THR A 463 18.35 -9.05 -5.62
C THR A 463 18.61 -10.15 -4.59
N ASN A 464 18.98 -9.81 -3.34
CA ASN A 464 19.38 -10.78 -2.33
C ASN A 464 18.63 -10.60 -1.01
N ALA A 465 17.77 -11.57 -0.69
CA ALA A 465 17.05 -11.65 0.57
C ALA A 465 17.48 -12.89 1.37
N GLN A 466 17.26 -12.86 2.68
CA GLN A 466 17.48 -13.99 3.57
C GLN A 466 16.24 -14.21 4.44
N VAL A 467 16.00 -15.46 4.83
CA VAL A 467 14.92 -15.78 5.78
C VAL A 467 15.39 -15.49 7.19
N ASN A 468 14.55 -14.84 7.98
CA ASN A 468 14.85 -14.53 9.38
C ASN A 468 15.11 -15.79 10.20
N GLU A 469 16.12 -15.76 11.05
CA GLU A 469 16.52 -16.92 11.84
C GLU A 469 15.46 -17.34 12.84
N GLU A 470 14.81 -16.39 13.52
CA GLU A 470 13.71 -16.66 14.45
C GLU A 470 12.54 -17.38 13.76
N PHE A 471 12.32 -17.12 12.46
CA PHE A 471 11.31 -17.84 11.68
C PHE A 471 11.71 -19.29 11.42
N LEU A 472 12.99 -19.55 11.15
CA LEU A 472 13.50 -20.92 11.06
C LEU A 472 13.39 -21.65 12.41
N GLY A 473 13.65 -20.95 13.52
CA GLY A 473 13.45 -21.45 14.88
C GLY A 473 11.99 -21.83 15.14
N PHE A 474 11.05 -20.99 14.69
CA PHE A 474 9.61 -21.27 14.76
C PHE A 474 9.21 -22.48 13.89
N LEU A 475 9.67 -22.58 12.64
CA LEU A 475 9.35 -23.74 11.82
C LEU A 475 9.86 -25.06 12.41
N ARG A 476 11.00 -25.03 13.13
CA ARG A 476 11.55 -26.20 13.84
C ARG A 476 10.79 -26.54 15.13
N SER A 477 10.01 -25.61 15.68
CA SER A 477 9.18 -25.89 16.86
C SER A 477 7.94 -26.72 16.53
N LEU A 478 7.52 -26.71 15.25
CA LEU A 478 6.37 -27.47 14.78
C LEU A 478 6.62 -28.97 14.91
N LYS A 479 5.67 -29.67 15.53
CA LYS A 479 5.69 -31.14 15.65
C LYS A 479 5.50 -31.79 14.27
N GLU A 480 5.84 -33.08 14.15
CA GLU A 480 5.73 -33.83 12.88
C GLU A 480 4.32 -33.79 12.26
N ASP A 481 3.28 -33.69 13.08
CA ASP A 481 1.88 -33.60 12.67
C ASP A 481 1.37 -32.17 12.48
N GLU A 482 2.14 -31.16 12.89
CA GLU A 482 1.76 -29.75 12.79
C GLU A 482 2.17 -29.14 11.45
N ARG A 483 1.23 -28.45 10.83
CA ARG A 483 1.42 -27.85 9.49
C ARG A 483 1.14 -26.36 9.49
N TYR A 484 1.98 -25.63 8.77
CA TYR A 484 1.85 -24.21 8.53
C TYR A 484 1.62 -23.96 7.04
N LEU A 485 0.45 -23.38 6.73
CA LEU A 485 0.10 -22.87 5.41
C LEU A 485 0.40 -21.36 5.34
N TYR A 486 1.35 -20.99 4.48
CA TYR A 486 1.73 -19.60 4.23
C TYR A 486 1.13 -19.12 2.91
N ILE A 487 0.23 -18.13 2.97
CA ILE A 487 -0.33 -17.52 1.78
C ILE A 487 0.46 -16.25 1.46
N ASN A 488 1.22 -16.30 0.36
CA ASN A 488 2.07 -15.20 -0.09
C ASN A 488 1.33 -14.32 -1.10
N PHE A 489 1.06 -13.07 -0.73
CA PHE A 489 0.43 -12.06 -1.60
C PHE A 489 1.43 -11.16 -2.33
N GLN A 490 2.73 -11.40 -2.17
CA GLN A 490 3.78 -10.65 -2.86
C GLN A 490 3.80 -10.95 -4.37
N ASP A 491 4.26 -9.98 -5.14
CA ASP A 491 4.50 -10.06 -6.57
C ASP A 491 5.83 -10.75 -6.84
N LYS A 492 5.78 -11.86 -7.60
CA LYS A 492 6.97 -12.64 -7.94
C LYS A 492 7.77 -12.04 -9.09
N GLU A 493 7.13 -11.23 -9.90
CA GLU A 493 7.70 -10.60 -11.09
C GLU A 493 8.27 -9.21 -10.77
N SER A 494 7.85 -8.60 -9.67
CA SER A 494 8.41 -7.34 -9.17
C SER A 494 9.84 -7.48 -8.68
N TYR A 495 10.76 -6.69 -9.26
CA TYR A 495 12.17 -6.64 -8.87
C TYR A 495 12.39 -6.36 -7.36
N LYS A 496 11.42 -5.73 -6.68
CA LYS A 496 11.47 -5.42 -5.24
C LYS A 496 11.11 -6.62 -4.35
N GLU A 497 10.37 -7.58 -4.87
CA GLU A 497 9.74 -8.65 -4.08
C GLU A 497 10.19 -10.06 -4.52
N THR A 498 10.72 -10.21 -5.74
CA THR A 498 11.20 -11.49 -6.29
C THR A 498 12.19 -12.19 -5.36
N ALA A 499 13.21 -11.50 -4.86
CA ALA A 499 14.23 -12.10 -3.99
C ALA A 499 13.61 -12.70 -2.70
N ARG A 500 12.72 -11.96 -2.06
CA ARG A 500 12.00 -12.42 -0.85
C ARG A 500 11.08 -13.61 -1.15
N CYS A 501 10.35 -13.57 -2.26
CA CYS A 501 9.52 -14.69 -2.69
C CYS A 501 10.35 -15.97 -2.91
N GLN A 502 11.48 -15.86 -3.61
CA GLN A 502 12.34 -16.99 -3.93
C GLN A 502 12.86 -17.70 -2.68
N VAL A 503 13.36 -16.94 -1.69
CA VAL A 503 13.93 -17.57 -0.49
C VAL A 503 12.88 -18.29 0.35
N ILE A 504 11.67 -17.73 0.48
CA ILE A 504 10.56 -18.39 1.19
C ILE A 504 10.10 -19.64 0.42
N GLU A 505 10.02 -19.57 -0.91
CA GLU A 505 9.63 -20.72 -1.75
C GLU A 505 10.64 -21.86 -1.70
N VAL A 506 11.92 -21.56 -1.53
CA VAL A 506 12.97 -22.57 -1.35
C VAL A 506 12.82 -23.30 -0.01
N LEU A 507 12.32 -22.63 1.05
CA LEU A 507 12.12 -23.26 2.36
C LEU A 507 11.23 -24.51 2.29
N GLN A 508 10.14 -24.45 1.52
CA GLN A 508 9.21 -25.59 1.40
C GLN A 508 9.87 -26.84 0.79
N LYS A 509 11.00 -26.67 0.09
CA LYS A 509 11.74 -27.76 -0.57
C LYS A 509 12.81 -28.35 0.35
N ARG A 510 13.21 -27.65 1.41
CA ARG A 510 14.23 -28.12 2.34
C ARG A 510 13.71 -29.32 3.14
N THR A 511 14.58 -30.30 3.38
CA THR A 511 14.20 -31.55 4.04
C THR A 511 13.70 -31.36 5.47
N ASP A 512 14.19 -30.34 6.17
CA ASP A 512 13.81 -29.99 7.54
C ASP A 512 12.41 -29.37 7.64
N PHE A 513 11.86 -28.82 6.56
CA PHE A 513 10.56 -28.12 6.59
C PHE A 513 9.51 -28.65 5.62
N LYS A 514 9.89 -29.54 4.69
CA LYS A 514 9.02 -30.03 3.60
C LYS A 514 7.66 -30.56 4.05
N ASN A 515 7.59 -31.16 5.24
CA ASN A 515 6.37 -31.77 5.75
C ASN A 515 5.50 -30.78 6.55
N ASN A 516 6.13 -29.77 7.15
CA ASN A 516 5.50 -28.84 8.09
C ASN A 516 5.17 -27.49 7.45
N PHE A 517 5.85 -27.10 6.38
CA PHE A 517 5.69 -25.79 5.76
C PHE A 517 5.20 -25.90 4.32
N LYS A 518 4.05 -25.29 4.03
CA LYS A 518 3.50 -25.19 2.69
C LYS A 518 3.24 -23.74 2.33
N ILE A 519 3.79 -23.29 1.21
CA ILE A 519 3.53 -21.97 0.65
C ILE A 519 2.62 -22.07 -0.58
N ILE A 520 1.63 -21.19 -0.64
CA ILE A 520 0.83 -20.91 -1.83
C ILE A 520 0.92 -19.41 -2.09
N SER A 521 1.26 -19.03 -3.31
CA SER A 521 1.26 -17.61 -3.68
C SER A 521 -0.05 -17.24 -4.35
N LEU A 522 -0.50 -16.01 -4.16
CA LEU A 522 -1.67 -15.42 -4.81
C LEU A 522 -1.34 -13.95 -5.04
N ASP A 523 -0.70 -13.62 -6.16
CA ASP A 523 -0.23 -12.24 -6.39
C ASP A 523 -1.40 -11.22 -6.37
N LYS A 524 -1.38 -10.31 -5.39
CA LYS A 524 -2.36 -9.23 -5.21
C LYS A 524 -1.88 -7.87 -5.74
N LYS A 525 -0.74 -7.82 -6.43
CA LYS A 525 -0.23 -6.63 -7.13
C LYS A 525 -0.20 -6.80 -8.65
N SER A 526 -0.43 -8.01 -9.15
CA SER A 526 -0.53 -8.29 -10.59
C SER A 526 -1.60 -7.46 -11.31
N ASP A 527 -1.34 -7.20 -12.60
CA ASP A 527 -2.32 -6.56 -13.49
C ASP A 527 -3.65 -7.31 -13.54
N PHE A 528 -3.59 -8.64 -13.49
CA PHE A 528 -4.80 -9.45 -13.45
C PHE A 528 -5.58 -9.18 -12.17
N TYR A 529 -4.92 -9.15 -11.00
CA TYR A 529 -5.63 -8.86 -9.76
C TYR A 529 -6.30 -7.49 -9.83
N HIS A 530 -5.63 -6.44 -10.31
CA HIS A 530 -6.19 -5.09 -10.42
C HIS A 530 -7.12 -4.88 -11.63
N GLN A 531 -7.25 -5.88 -12.49
CA GLN A 531 -7.99 -5.81 -13.76
C GLN A 531 -7.55 -4.59 -14.58
N SER A 532 -6.24 -4.36 -14.61
CA SER A 532 -5.54 -3.28 -15.33
C SER A 532 -4.94 -3.80 -16.65
N GLY A 533 -4.32 -2.90 -17.42
CA GLY A 533 -3.66 -3.23 -18.69
C GLY A 533 -4.59 -3.97 -19.66
N ILE A 534 -4.16 -5.16 -20.09
CA ILE A 534 -4.89 -6.00 -21.05
C ILE A 534 -6.22 -6.56 -20.50
N TYR A 535 -6.44 -6.51 -19.18
CA TYR A 535 -7.61 -7.07 -18.51
C TYR A 535 -8.75 -6.05 -18.29
N ILE A 536 -8.53 -4.77 -18.62
CA ILE A 536 -9.52 -3.68 -18.45
C ILE A 536 -10.83 -3.98 -19.19
N ASN A 537 -10.73 -4.56 -20.38
CA ASN A 537 -11.87 -4.81 -21.26
C ASN A 537 -12.34 -6.28 -21.26
N LEU A 538 -11.93 -7.07 -20.26
CA LEU A 538 -12.28 -8.49 -20.15
C LEU A 538 -13.72 -8.71 -19.67
N ASN A 539 -14.69 -8.11 -20.35
CA ASN A 539 -16.08 -8.03 -19.91
C ASN A 539 -16.88 -9.34 -20.11
N ASN A 540 -16.36 -10.27 -20.92
CA ASN A 540 -17.00 -11.57 -21.15
C ASN A 540 -16.63 -12.56 -20.03
N PRO A 541 -17.60 -13.14 -19.29
CA PRO A 541 -17.33 -14.03 -18.17
C PRO A 541 -16.54 -15.29 -18.53
N GLU A 542 -16.81 -15.91 -19.68
CA GLU A 542 -16.12 -17.14 -20.10
C GLU A 542 -14.63 -16.87 -20.34
N LYS A 543 -14.33 -15.81 -21.10
CA LYS A 543 -12.94 -15.36 -21.32
C LYS A 543 -12.26 -14.96 -20.01
N PHE A 544 -13.00 -14.29 -19.12
CA PHE A 544 -12.50 -13.96 -17.79
C PHE A 544 -12.13 -15.21 -16.98
N PHE A 545 -12.98 -16.25 -16.98
CA PHE A 545 -12.70 -17.51 -16.29
C PHE A 545 -11.50 -18.24 -16.88
N GLU A 546 -11.34 -18.24 -18.20
CA GLU A 546 -10.18 -18.85 -18.87
C GLU A 546 -8.86 -18.19 -18.42
N GLU A 547 -8.79 -16.85 -18.48
CA GLU A 547 -7.60 -16.11 -18.04
C GLU A 547 -7.40 -16.23 -16.52
N PHE A 548 -8.47 -16.18 -15.72
CA PHE A 548 -8.35 -16.33 -14.27
C PHE A 548 -7.78 -17.70 -13.89
N LYS A 549 -8.29 -18.76 -14.51
CA LYS A 549 -7.79 -20.12 -14.29
C LYS A 549 -6.32 -20.25 -14.69
N LYS A 550 -5.91 -19.62 -15.79
CA LYS A 550 -4.52 -19.59 -16.24
C LYS A 550 -3.63 -18.89 -15.24
N GLU A 551 -4.02 -17.72 -14.73
CA GLU A 551 -3.26 -16.99 -13.69
C GLU A 551 -3.13 -17.82 -12.40
N ILE A 552 -4.22 -18.42 -11.92
CA ILE A 552 -4.21 -19.25 -10.71
C ILE A 552 -3.29 -20.47 -10.86
N LEU A 553 -3.34 -21.17 -11.99
CA LEU A 553 -2.59 -22.39 -12.19
C LEU A 553 -1.11 -22.11 -12.48
N SER A 554 -0.82 -21.16 -13.37
CA SER A 554 0.55 -20.91 -13.86
C SER A 554 1.48 -20.29 -12.81
N LYS A 555 1.00 -19.32 -12.01
CA LYS A 555 1.86 -18.52 -11.12
C LYS A 555 1.96 -19.06 -9.69
N ASN A 556 1.01 -19.91 -9.28
CA ASN A 556 0.85 -20.26 -7.85
C ASN A 556 1.31 -21.69 -7.51
N GLY A 557 1.91 -22.41 -8.45
CA GLY A 557 2.40 -23.78 -8.23
C GLY A 557 1.29 -24.81 -7.97
N LEU A 558 0.03 -24.45 -8.24
CA LEU A 558 -1.17 -25.28 -8.01
C LEU A 558 -1.41 -26.33 -9.11
N LEU A 559 -0.66 -26.28 -10.21
CA LEU A 559 -0.75 -27.21 -11.35
C LEU A 559 -0.63 -28.70 -10.98
N ALA A 560 0.02 -29.01 -9.85
CA ALA A 560 0.26 -30.38 -9.43
C ALA A 560 -0.97 -31.08 -8.80
N LEU A 561 -2.06 -30.35 -8.47
CA LEU A 561 -3.20 -30.89 -7.74
C LEU A 561 -4.47 -30.93 -8.61
N LYS A 562 -4.77 -32.13 -9.17
CA LYS A 562 -5.98 -32.35 -9.98
C LYS A 562 -7.26 -31.94 -9.25
N GLU A 563 -7.34 -32.20 -7.95
CA GLU A 563 -8.48 -31.83 -7.11
C GLU A 563 -8.72 -30.31 -7.10
N ILE A 564 -7.66 -29.50 -7.09
CA ILE A 564 -7.78 -28.03 -7.15
C ILE A 564 -8.30 -27.57 -8.50
N THR A 565 -7.87 -28.22 -9.59
CA THR A 565 -8.35 -27.85 -10.93
C THR A 565 -9.86 -28.07 -11.08
N THR A 566 -10.36 -29.21 -10.59
CA THR A 566 -11.80 -29.49 -10.57
C THR A 566 -12.55 -28.50 -9.67
N PHE A 567 -11.99 -28.22 -8.48
CA PHE A 567 -12.56 -27.25 -7.55
C PHE A 567 -12.67 -25.85 -8.17
N ILE A 568 -11.65 -25.38 -8.91
CA ILE A 568 -11.69 -24.06 -9.57
C ILE A 568 -12.89 -23.96 -10.51
N ASP A 569 -13.10 -24.97 -11.36
CA ASP A 569 -14.20 -24.97 -12.34
C ASP A 569 -15.58 -24.98 -11.67
N GLU A 570 -15.71 -25.75 -10.58
CA GLU A 570 -16.95 -25.82 -9.80
C GLU A 570 -17.19 -24.52 -9.03
N ALA A 571 -16.17 -23.99 -8.38
CA ALA A 571 -16.23 -22.73 -7.63
C ALA A 571 -16.59 -21.56 -8.56
N PHE A 572 -16.00 -21.47 -9.75
CA PHE A 572 -16.36 -20.43 -10.71
C PHE A 572 -17.84 -20.47 -11.08
N LYS A 573 -18.38 -21.66 -11.39
CA LYS A 573 -19.80 -21.83 -11.70
C LYS A 573 -20.70 -21.45 -10.53
N ILE A 574 -20.34 -21.87 -9.31
CA ILE A 574 -21.10 -21.58 -8.10
C ILE A 574 -21.08 -20.07 -7.81
N ILE A 575 -19.92 -19.43 -7.87
CA ILE A 575 -19.78 -18.00 -7.61
C ILE A 575 -20.55 -17.18 -8.64
N HIS A 576 -20.40 -17.51 -9.93
CA HIS A 576 -21.12 -16.84 -11.02
C HIS A 576 -22.64 -16.93 -10.86
N LYS A 577 -23.12 -18.10 -10.44
CA LYS A 577 -24.55 -18.33 -10.20
C LYS A 577 -25.07 -17.61 -8.97
N LEU A 578 -24.40 -17.75 -7.82
CA LEU A 578 -24.91 -17.29 -6.53
C LEU A 578 -24.74 -15.79 -6.32
N PHE A 579 -23.55 -15.24 -6.61
CA PHE A 579 -23.24 -13.84 -6.31
C PHE A 579 -23.47 -12.92 -7.52
N PHE A 580 -23.44 -13.48 -8.73
CA PHE A 580 -23.55 -12.70 -9.97
C PHE A 580 -24.75 -13.08 -10.84
N ILE A 581 -25.63 -14.00 -10.40
CA ILE A 581 -26.88 -14.38 -11.07
C ILE A 581 -26.68 -14.69 -12.56
N ASN A 582 -25.57 -15.37 -12.89
CA ASN A 582 -25.18 -15.71 -14.26
C ASN A 582 -25.17 -14.49 -15.21
N LYS A 583 -24.76 -13.30 -14.72
CA LYS A 583 -24.60 -12.11 -15.56
C LYS A 583 -23.75 -12.44 -16.79
N ASN A 584 -24.26 -12.07 -17.97
CA ASN A 584 -23.59 -12.30 -19.26
C ASN A 584 -22.44 -11.30 -19.51
N VAL A 585 -22.39 -10.21 -18.74
CA VAL A 585 -21.36 -9.16 -18.83
C VAL A 585 -20.85 -8.84 -17.44
N PHE A 586 -19.54 -8.92 -17.27
CA PHE A 586 -18.84 -8.53 -16.06
C PHE A 586 -18.26 -7.14 -16.20
N THR A 587 -18.75 -6.19 -15.40
CA THR A 587 -18.08 -4.89 -15.21
C THR A 587 -16.74 -5.10 -14.51
N ARG A 588 -15.85 -4.10 -14.54
CA ARG A 588 -14.58 -4.15 -13.79
C ARG A 588 -14.81 -4.48 -12.32
N LYS A 589 -15.76 -3.80 -11.66
CA LYS A 589 -16.18 -4.08 -10.28
C LYS A 589 -16.56 -5.55 -10.07
N ASN A 590 -17.42 -6.11 -10.94
CA ASN A 590 -17.82 -7.51 -10.83
C ASN A 590 -16.60 -8.45 -10.88
N ARG A 591 -15.61 -8.17 -11.74
CA ARG A 591 -14.40 -9.00 -11.84
C ARG A 591 -13.53 -8.90 -10.59
N LEU A 592 -13.36 -7.70 -10.05
CA LEU A 592 -12.61 -7.48 -8.80
C LEU A 592 -13.26 -8.21 -7.62
N ASP A 593 -14.58 -8.08 -7.47
CA ASP A 593 -15.35 -8.79 -6.44
C ASP A 593 -15.25 -10.30 -6.63
N PHE A 594 -15.37 -10.78 -7.87
CA PHE A 594 -15.27 -12.21 -8.19
C PHE A 594 -13.92 -12.80 -7.76
N ILE A 595 -12.81 -12.09 -8.01
CA ILE A 595 -11.46 -12.53 -7.61
C ILE A 595 -11.38 -12.69 -6.09
N ASN A 596 -11.83 -11.68 -5.33
CA ASN A 596 -11.74 -11.69 -3.88
C ASN A 596 -12.64 -12.76 -3.24
N ILE A 597 -13.87 -12.91 -3.76
CA ILE A 597 -14.78 -13.99 -3.35
C ILE A 597 -14.12 -15.34 -3.62
N PHE A 598 -13.58 -15.54 -4.84
CA PHE A 598 -12.93 -16.79 -5.21
C PHE A 598 -11.71 -17.09 -4.33
N TYR A 599 -10.86 -16.11 -4.00
CA TYR A 599 -9.72 -16.31 -3.11
C TYR A 599 -10.14 -16.83 -1.73
N ASN A 600 -11.22 -16.30 -1.16
CA ASN A 600 -11.76 -16.80 0.11
C ASN A 600 -12.21 -18.28 0.02
N PHE A 601 -12.86 -18.68 -1.08
CA PHE A 601 -13.20 -20.08 -1.33
C PHE A 601 -11.97 -20.97 -1.56
N LEU A 602 -10.98 -20.47 -2.31
CA LEU A 602 -9.73 -21.19 -2.53
C LEU A 602 -8.99 -21.43 -1.22
N ILE A 603 -8.90 -20.42 -0.34
CA ILE A 603 -8.27 -20.55 0.99
C ILE A 603 -8.98 -21.63 1.81
N LEU A 604 -10.32 -21.67 1.83
CA LEU A 604 -11.05 -22.77 2.48
C LEU A 604 -10.68 -24.14 1.92
N LYS A 605 -10.58 -24.27 0.60
CA LYS A 605 -10.18 -25.53 -0.03
C LYS A 605 -8.75 -25.92 0.31
N LEU A 606 -7.85 -24.95 0.40
CA LEU A 606 -6.46 -25.20 0.81
C LEU A 606 -6.39 -25.66 2.28
N ILE A 607 -7.22 -25.10 3.16
CA ILE A 607 -7.35 -25.58 4.55
C ILE A 607 -7.82 -27.04 4.57
N GLU A 608 -8.82 -27.39 3.77
CA GLU A 608 -9.32 -28.77 3.66
C GLU A 608 -8.25 -29.75 3.16
N ILE A 609 -7.50 -29.38 2.11
CA ILE A 609 -6.48 -30.23 1.48
C ILE A 609 -5.27 -30.42 2.40
N TYR A 610 -4.77 -29.33 2.99
CA TYR A 610 -3.51 -29.36 3.73
C TYR A 610 -3.69 -29.61 5.22
N ASN A 611 -4.90 -29.42 5.76
CA ASN A 611 -5.25 -29.51 7.17
C ASN A 611 -4.22 -28.80 8.08
N PRO A 612 -3.97 -27.49 7.87
CA PRO A 612 -2.98 -26.75 8.64
C PRO A 612 -3.40 -26.55 10.10
N ASN A 613 -2.42 -26.40 10.99
CA ASN A 613 -2.57 -25.93 12.36
C ASN A 613 -2.38 -24.41 12.45
N ILE A 614 -1.60 -23.85 11.52
CA ILE A 614 -1.28 -22.43 11.45
C ILE A 614 -1.49 -21.96 10.01
N LEU A 615 -2.09 -20.79 9.84
CA LEU A 615 -2.27 -20.13 8.55
C LEU A 615 -1.90 -18.64 8.66
N SER A 616 -1.22 -18.12 7.66
CA SER A 616 -0.89 -16.70 7.58
C SER A 616 -1.21 -16.11 6.21
N PHE A 617 -1.51 -14.81 6.24
CA PHE A 617 -1.79 -13.96 5.10
C PHE A 617 -0.69 -12.90 5.04
N SER A 618 0.33 -13.14 4.22
CA SER A 618 1.55 -12.36 4.24
C SER A 618 1.78 -11.62 2.93
N CYS A 619 2.24 -10.37 3.03
CA CYS A 619 2.82 -9.60 1.94
C CYS A 619 4.14 -8.98 2.44
N LYS A 620 4.64 -7.90 1.80
CA LYS A 620 5.84 -7.17 2.24
C LYS A 620 5.89 -6.98 3.77
N ASP A 621 4.85 -6.41 4.34
CA ASP A 621 4.75 -6.05 5.75
C ASP A 621 3.42 -6.50 6.41
N ALA A 622 2.49 -7.07 5.65
CA ALA A 622 1.16 -7.47 6.14
C ALA A 622 0.39 -6.34 6.85
N ILE A 623 0.62 -5.08 6.47
CA ILE A 623 -0.02 -3.90 7.06
C ILE A 623 -1.35 -3.57 6.38
N ASP A 624 -1.35 -3.47 5.04
CA ASP A 624 -2.59 -3.24 4.28
C ASP A 624 -3.13 -4.58 3.76
N ILE A 625 -2.48 -5.18 2.76
CA ILE A 625 -2.98 -6.36 2.06
C ILE A 625 -3.18 -7.56 2.99
N GLY A 626 -2.19 -7.86 3.84
CA GLY A 626 -2.26 -8.98 4.79
C GLY A 626 -3.34 -8.78 5.86
N ALA A 627 -3.44 -7.58 6.44
CA ALA A 627 -4.46 -7.24 7.43
C ALA A 627 -5.87 -7.28 6.83
N LEU A 628 -6.05 -6.71 5.64
CA LEU A 628 -7.33 -6.73 4.93
C LEU A 628 -7.76 -8.15 4.55
N GLN A 629 -6.82 -9.02 4.14
CA GLN A 629 -7.17 -10.42 3.90
C GLN A 629 -7.55 -11.15 5.21
N ASN A 630 -6.85 -10.89 6.32
CA ASN A 630 -7.24 -11.44 7.63
C ASN A 630 -8.68 -11.05 7.97
N MET A 631 -9.01 -9.76 7.82
CA MET A 631 -10.36 -9.26 8.04
C MET A 631 -11.37 -9.87 7.07
N SER A 632 -11.07 -9.88 5.77
CA SER A 632 -11.94 -10.40 4.71
C SER A 632 -12.27 -11.87 4.94
N PHE A 633 -11.26 -12.67 5.29
CA PHE A 633 -11.46 -14.08 5.60
C PHE A 633 -12.27 -14.29 6.88
N TYR A 634 -11.99 -13.53 7.95
CA TYR A 634 -12.77 -13.58 9.19
C TYR A 634 -14.26 -13.24 8.95
N ALA A 635 -14.52 -12.13 8.26
CA ALA A 635 -15.86 -11.68 7.91
C ALA A 635 -16.58 -12.69 7.02
N PHE A 636 -15.89 -13.23 6.01
CA PHE A 636 -16.42 -14.27 5.14
C PHE A 636 -16.86 -15.52 5.92
N LEU A 637 -16.04 -16.00 6.86
CA LEU A 637 -16.38 -17.14 7.72
C LEU A 637 -17.63 -16.89 8.58
N LYS A 638 -17.80 -15.66 9.08
CA LYS A 638 -19.01 -15.25 9.83
C LYS A 638 -20.24 -15.21 8.92
N LEU A 639 -20.11 -14.66 7.72
CA LEU A 639 -21.19 -14.56 6.72
C LEU A 639 -21.69 -15.95 6.31
N ILE A 640 -20.80 -16.89 5.98
CA ILE A 640 -21.19 -18.25 5.57
C ILE A 640 -21.85 -19.02 6.72
N LYS A 641 -21.47 -18.74 7.97
CA LYS A 641 -22.11 -19.31 9.17
C LYS A 641 -23.41 -18.60 9.55
N SER A 642 -23.81 -17.56 8.79
CA SER A 642 -24.99 -16.77 9.07
C SER A 642 -24.99 -16.11 10.45
N GLU A 643 -23.80 -15.84 11.00
CA GLU A 643 -23.63 -15.18 12.30
C GLU A 643 -23.93 -13.68 12.20
N CYS A 644 -24.47 -13.10 13.27
CA CYS A 644 -24.72 -11.66 13.34
C CYS A 644 -23.43 -10.90 13.67
N PHE A 645 -23.21 -9.75 13.04
CA PHE A 645 -22.17 -8.80 13.41
C PHE A 645 -22.64 -7.98 14.61
N ASP A 646 -22.54 -8.55 15.80
CA ASP A 646 -22.74 -7.81 17.04
C ASP A 646 -21.62 -6.78 17.28
N LYS A 647 -21.80 -5.91 18.27
CA LYS A 647 -20.85 -4.82 18.54
C LYS A 647 -19.42 -5.34 18.76
N GLU A 648 -19.26 -6.47 19.45
CA GLU A 648 -17.94 -7.06 19.70
C GLU A 648 -17.28 -7.52 18.40
N THR A 649 -18.03 -8.18 17.51
CA THR A 649 -17.53 -8.60 16.19
C THR A 649 -17.18 -7.38 15.33
N GLN A 650 -18.01 -6.34 15.35
CA GLN A 650 -17.76 -5.09 14.61
C GLN A 650 -16.51 -4.36 15.13
N ASP A 651 -16.35 -4.26 16.45
CA ASP A 651 -15.15 -3.71 17.09
C ASP A 651 -13.93 -4.52 16.66
N TYR A 652 -14.03 -5.84 16.69
CA TYR A 652 -12.92 -6.69 16.31
C TYR A 652 -12.52 -6.54 14.84
N ILE A 653 -13.48 -6.39 13.92
CA ILE A 653 -13.21 -6.08 12.50
C ILE A 653 -12.49 -4.73 12.37
N LYS A 654 -12.95 -3.69 13.09
CA LYS A 654 -12.27 -2.38 13.11
C LYS A 654 -10.82 -2.51 13.59
N TRP A 655 -10.57 -3.31 14.62
CA TRP A 655 -9.21 -3.60 15.11
C TRP A 655 -8.36 -4.30 14.03
N LEU A 656 -8.87 -5.37 13.40
CA LEU A 656 -8.14 -6.11 12.35
C LEU A 656 -7.76 -5.22 11.15
N ILE A 657 -8.58 -4.22 10.83
CA ILE A 657 -8.34 -3.29 9.71
C ILE A 657 -7.34 -2.22 10.11
N PHE A 658 -7.65 -1.43 11.15
CA PHE A 658 -6.98 -0.16 11.37
C PHE A 658 -5.73 -0.27 12.24
N GLU A 659 -5.62 -1.27 13.11
CA GLU A 659 -4.51 -1.36 14.05
C GLU A 659 -3.14 -1.44 13.37
N PRO A 660 -2.91 -2.28 12.34
CA PRO A 660 -1.57 -2.43 11.77
C PRO A 660 -1.07 -1.13 11.12
N ALA A 661 -1.91 -0.44 10.35
CA ALA A 661 -1.53 0.80 9.66
C ALA A 661 -1.26 1.94 10.67
N LEU A 662 -2.07 2.04 11.72
CA LEU A 662 -1.92 3.06 12.75
C LEU A 662 -0.71 2.81 13.66
N LEU A 663 -0.53 1.58 14.13
CA LEU A 663 0.52 1.24 15.10
C LEU A 663 1.91 1.20 14.45
N ILE A 664 2.00 0.70 13.22
CA ILE A 664 3.29 0.37 12.59
C ILE A 664 3.75 1.46 11.63
N ARG A 665 2.84 2.09 10.87
CA ARG A 665 3.18 3.15 9.90
C ARG A 665 2.60 4.51 10.23
N GLU A 666 1.83 4.62 11.31
CA GLU A 666 1.27 5.90 11.78
C GLU A 666 0.44 6.62 10.70
N ARG A 667 -0.27 5.84 9.87
CA ARG A 667 -1.12 6.35 8.78
C ARG A 667 -2.46 5.62 8.70
N ALA A 668 -3.36 6.17 7.89
CA ALA A 668 -4.57 5.46 7.49
C ALA A 668 -4.22 4.24 6.63
N ILE A 669 -5.11 3.26 6.66
CA ILE A 669 -5.02 2.10 5.77
C ILE A 669 -5.24 2.53 4.32
N ASN A 670 -4.65 1.82 3.37
CA ASN A 670 -4.88 2.07 1.96
C ASN A 670 -6.38 1.91 1.59
N SER A 671 -7.05 3.02 1.29
CA SER A 671 -8.49 3.07 1.01
C SER A 671 -8.89 2.23 -0.20
N THR A 672 -8.07 2.28 -1.25
CA THR A 672 -8.23 1.52 -2.48
C THR A 672 -8.32 0.02 -2.21
N ASN A 673 -7.44 -0.52 -1.38
CA ASN A 673 -7.46 -1.93 -1.01
C ASN A 673 -8.64 -2.25 -0.09
N LEU A 674 -8.97 -1.35 0.85
CA LEU A 674 -10.10 -1.52 1.77
C LEU A 674 -11.44 -1.61 1.02
N THR A 675 -11.76 -0.61 0.21
CA THR A 675 -13.01 -0.54 -0.57
C THR A 675 -13.21 -1.78 -1.44
N ARG A 676 -12.13 -2.31 -2.02
CA ARG A 676 -12.18 -3.53 -2.83
C ARG A 676 -12.60 -4.75 -2.03
N GLU A 677 -12.04 -4.95 -0.82
CA GLU A 677 -12.40 -6.08 0.04
C GLU A 677 -13.82 -5.92 0.60
N LEU A 678 -14.21 -4.69 1.00
CA LEU A 678 -15.55 -4.40 1.49
C LEU A 678 -16.63 -4.58 0.42
N SER A 679 -16.34 -4.22 -0.84
CA SER A 679 -17.24 -4.45 -1.98
C SER A 679 -17.54 -5.93 -2.17
N ALA A 680 -16.51 -6.79 -2.11
CA ALA A 680 -16.67 -8.23 -2.22
C ALA A 680 -17.49 -8.82 -1.05
N LEU A 681 -17.24 -8.37 0.18
CA LEU A 681 -18.00 -8.80 1.36
C LEU A 681 -19.46 -8.34 1.30
N ALA A 682 -19.71 -7.11 0.84
CA ALA A 682 -21.06 -6.60 0.65
C ALA A 682 -21.84 -7.42 -0.39
N ALA A 683 -21.18 -7.84 -1.49
CA ALA A 683 -21.79 -8.73 -2.48
C ALA A 683 -22.17 -10.10 -1.88
N ILE A 684 -21.31 -10.66 -1.01
CA ILE A 684 -21.60 -11.91 -0.28
C ILE A 684 -22.78 -11.72 0.66
N ASP A 685 -22.76 -10.68 1.48
CA ASP A 685 -23.77 -10.39 2.50
C ASP A 685 -25.17 -10.19 1.89
N ILE A 686 -25.27 -9.37 0.83
CA ILE A 686 -26.51 -9.18 0.06
C ILE A 686 -27.03 -10.53 -0.46
N SER A 687 -26.15 -11.34 -1.05
CA SER A 687 -26.55 -12.64 -1.61
C SER A 687 -27.07 -13.58 -0.51
N MET A 688 -26.40 -13.62 0.65
CA MET A 688 -26.83 -14.43 1.79
C MET A 688 -28.17 -13.96 2.38
N LEU A 689 -28.43 -12.65 2.43
CA LEU A 689 -29.72 -12.09 2.85
C LEU A 689 -30.85 -12.45 1.88
N THR A 690 -30.59 -12.41 0.57
CA THR A 690 -31.61 -12.78 -0.43
C THR A 690 -32.00 -14.25 -0.38
N HIS A 691 -31.05 -15.14 -0.04
CA HIS A 691 -31.32 -16.57 0.11
C HIS A 691 -31.97 -16.96 1.44
N LYS A 692 -31.84 -16.17 2.50
CA LYS A 692 -32.57 -16.39 3.78
C LYS A 692 -34.06 -16.07 3.70
N ASN A 693 -34.47 -15.24 2.73
CA ASN A 693 -35.86 -14.79 2.54
C ASN A 693 -36.63 -15.61 1.47
N GLN A 694 -36.02 -16.68 0.95
CA GLN A 694 -36.65 -17.71 0.10
C GLN A 694 -36.74 -19.01 0.90
#